data_AF-A0A6A6HXA5-F1
#
_entry.id   AF-A0A6A6HXA5-F1
#
_cell.length_a   1.000
_cell.length_b   1.000
_cell.length_c   1.000
_cell.angle_alpha   90.00
_cell.angle_beta   90.00
_cell.angle_gamma   90.00
#
_symmetry.space_group_name_H-M   'P 1'
#
loop_
_entity.id
_entity.type
_entity.pdbx_description
1 polymer ?
#
loop_
_entity_poly.entity_id
_entity_poly.type
_entity_poly.pdbx_seq_one_letter_code
_entity_poly.pdbx_strand_id
1 'polypeptide(L)'
;MDDDGSGTLRGQRARLTCTECHRRKIKCDKNIPCGTCIKRGMGDLCGREENAVATATPARLPSESAATNDAVQTLLRRVTQLEARLQQNHHSSLNQTPERTRDRSGRPVTPADRTVEETGSPADVNDGDAATVLEFLAWGRRKDVDFANAPEHESGPRRHNFGQEDSAPATNILTGSTRGVQLDMLEALLPSRDHITLLVEYHSNSLLWYHGSYSSKIFSNDLNTFFSEHGGDIWHEELNLQWLALLFAIMTGSMTCASRATYRAWGFSNSEKPTLSLRWYEATITCLNMARYIEVHTIYSVQAIATLTISAHILGYSNSQSVLLASAGRIAQSLGLHRLGSEPVSTPPAQLRKREAGRRVFTQLCTQDWFSIPFSESYALNPSFIRTAKPLNCNDDDMKVQPQSTPTQASYCNYLYDIAALMPQLLDAMAHCNTLLTKYEQVLKYDDKMRKLATAYMPTFLLANAPVAAEWPIYVSWARRSLTICAAHKIIMIHRKFVGLSFTNTAFSFTRRTCLAASKTILKEAFAAIDENGPVLWIDQAFSVAAGIILSLDAFHRTHGEKEFEEHKQLVADTIEYLREFEHSKIALRGVKLLSFLQQELDSSGPIESRKRSRPAEVIGSSQPRKRVRAFNVQTFIRDVSENLCVTTPAARLDTEQSSDTVDSAWDAFMDLLPPQTGFDGQFLADIFSQTVSTELNHVYFTDM
;
A
#
# COMPACT_ATOMS: atom_id res chain seq x y z
N MET A 1 60.71 22.08 4.09
CA MET A 1 60.79 22.04 2.62
C MET A 1 60.12 20.75 2.20
N ASP A 2 58.93 20.65 1.63
CA ASP A 2 57.78 21.53 1.37
C ASP A 2 56.63 20.57 0.95
N ASP A 3 55.37 20.96 1.17
CA ASP A 3 54.12 20.41 0.56
C ASP A 3 53.73 18.93 0.85
N ASP A 4 52.47 18.52 0.99
CA ASP A 4 51.16 19.12 0.71
C ASP A 4 50.08 18.36 1.53
N GLY A 5 49.06 19.04 2.04
CA GLY A 5 48.08 18.44 2.96
C GLY A 5 46.86 19.31 3.21
N SER A 6 46.07 19.56 2.16
CA SER A 6 44.84 20.36 2.21
C SER A 6 43.69 19.65 2.97
N GLY A 7 43.63 19.88 4.29
CA GLY A 7 42.44 19.59 5.10
C GLY A 7 41.37 20.66 4.90
N THR A 8 40.31 20.37 4.14
CA THR A 8 39.16 21.28 3.97
C THR A 8 38.35 21.34 5.28
N LEU A 9 38.19 22.55 5.82
CA LEU A 9 37.53 22.87 7.09
C LEU A 9 36.04 22.47 7.07
N ARG A 10 35.63 21.59 8.00
CA ARG A 10 34.21 21.33 8.31
C ARG A 10 33.57 22.60 8.86
N GLY A 11 32.59 23.16 8.15
CA GLY A 11 31.81 24.31 8.63
C GLY A 11 31.12 23.99 9.96
N GLN A 12 31.52 24.65 11.03
CA GLN A 12 30.83 24.57 12.33
C GLN A 12 29.42 25.17 12.19
N ARG A 13 28.39 24.40 12.57
CA ARG A 13 27.01 24.89 12.66
C ARG A 13 26.93 26.11 13.59
N ALA A 14 26.34 27.21 13.09
CA ALA A 14 26.15 28.44 13.85
C ALA A 14 25.40 28.18 15.16
N ARG A 15 25.91 28.72 16.28
CA ARG A 15 25.30 28.55 17.59
C ARG A 15 24.08 29.46 17.74
N LEU A 16 22.94 28.85 18.10
CA LEU A 16 21.66 29.56 18.29
C LEU A 16 21.52 30.23 19.67
N THR A 17 22.44 29.96 20.59
CA THR A 17 22.48 30.56 21.94
C THR A 17 23.15 31.92 21.87
N CYS A 18 22.61 32.94 22.54
CA CYS A 18 23.26 34.26 22.60
C CYS A 18 24.61 34.20 23.33
N THR A 19 25.50 35.14 23.01
CA THR A 19 26.87 35.23 23.53
C THR A 19 26.90 35.30 25.05
N GLU A 20 26.04 36.10 25.68
CA GLU A 20 26.00 36.24 27.13
C GLU A 20 25.46 35.01 27.86
N CYS A 21 24.42 34.34 27.35
CA CYS A 21 23.93 33.10 27.96
C CYS A 21 24.91 31.95 27.77
N HIS A 22 25.59 31.90 26.62
CA HIS A 22 26.64 30.93 26.36
C HIS A 22 27.84 31.14 27.31
N ARG A 23 28.34 32.38 27.42
CA ARG A 23 29.45 32.75 28.31
C ARG A 23 29.16 32.39 29.77
N ARG A 24 27.90 32.59 30.20
CA ARG A 24 27.45 32.32 31.57
C ARG A 24 26.96 30.87 31.80
N LYS A 25 26.93 30.03 30.77
CA LYS A 25 26.43 28.64 30.79
C LYS A 25 24.99 28.52 31.35
N ILE A 26 24.09 29.41 30.94
CA ILE A 26 22.68 29.43 31.36
C ILE A 26 21.72 29.20 30.19
N LYS A 27 20.50 28.77 30.49
CA LYS A 27 19.47 28.50 29.48
C LYS A 27 19.08 29.78 28.74
N CYS A 28 19.14 29.72 27.41
CA CYS A 28 18.73 30.78 26.49
C CYS A 28 17.45 30.35 25.78
N ASP A 29 16.45 31.23 25.74
CA ASP A 29 15.23 31.12 24.94
C ASP A 29 15.47 31.44 23.45
N LYS A 30 16.72 31.75 23.08
CA LYS A 30 17.22 31.95 21.71
C LYS A 30 16.62 33.17 20.99
N ASN A 31 15.76 33.95 21.62
CA ASN A 31 15.40 35.29 21.14
C ASN A 31 16.57 36.28 21.38
N ILE A 32 16.64 37.37 20.63
CA ILE A 32 17.64 38.44 20.83
C ILE A 32 16.90 39.78 20.91
N PRO A 33 16.97 40.52 22.03
CA PRO A 33 17.56 40.11 23.31
C PRO A 33 16.78 38.94 23.94
N CYS A 34 17.50 38.01 24.55
CA CYS A 34 16.92 36.80 25.14
C CYS A 34 16.26 37.14 26.49
N GLY A 35 15.18 36.44 26.87
CA GLY A 35 14.44 36.72 28.10
C GLY A 35 15.30 36.64 29.35
N THR A 36 16.33 35.79 29.34
CA THR A 36 17.31 35.66 30.43
C THR A 36 18.23 36.89 30.54
N CYS A 37 18.61 37.51 29.42
CA CYS A 37 19.41 38.74 29.39
C CYS A 37 18.57 39.97 29.78
N ILE A 38 17.31 40.02 29.33
CA ILE A 38 16.36 41.09 29.70
C ILE A 38 16.11 41.10 31.21
N LYS A 39 15.79 39.94 31.80
CA LYS A 39 15.52 39.82 33.26
C LYS A 39 16.72 40.21 34.13
N ARG A 40 17.92 40.21 33.56
CA ARG A 40 19.16 40.57 34.26
C ARG A 40 19.63 41.99 33.97
N GLY A 41 18.83 42.80 33.27
CA GLY A 41 19.17 44.19 32.96
C GLY A 41 20.32 44.34 31.95
N MET A 42 20.58 43.32 31.13
CA MET A 42 21.66 43.33 30.13
C MET A 42 21.13 42.93 28.76
N GLY A 43 19.91 43.37 28.42
CA GLY A 43 19.32 43.18 27.10
C GLY A 43 20.23 43.73 26.00
N ASP A 44 20.83 44.90 26.25
CA ASP A 44 21.65 45.64 25.30
C ASP A 44 22.96 44.92 24.92
N LEU A 45 23.42 43.99 25.76
CA LEU A 45 24.62 43.16 25.54
C LEU A 45 24.28 41.79 24.93
N CYS A 46 23.00 41.52 24.68
CA CYS A 46 22.55 40.24 24.15
C CYS A 46 22.73 40.21 22.63
N GLY A 47 23.72 39.48 22.13
CA GLY A 47 23.97 39.30 20.69
C GLY A 47 24.20 37.84 20.31
N ARG A 48 24.22 37.54 19.02
CA ARG A 48 24.80 36.30 18.46
C ARG A 48 26.06 36.66 17.70
N GLU A 49 27.08 35.80 17.74
CA GLU A 49 28.26 35.96 16.88
C GLU A 49 27.86 35.75 15.42
N GLU A 50 28.08 36.76 14.58
CA GLU A 50 28.00 36.65 13.12
C GLU A 50 29.35 36.17 12.58
N ASN A 51 29.40 34.98 11.99
CA ASN A 51 30.58 34.55 11.23
C ASN A 51 30.65 35.37 9.93
N ALA A 52 31.51 36.39 9.93
CA ALA A 52 31.82 37.17 8.73
C ALA A 52 32.57 36.30 7.70
N VAL A 53 31.89 35.93 6.61
CA VAL A 53 32.57 35.48 5.38
C VAL A 53 33.02 36.74 4.66
N ALA A 54 34.34 36.96 4.63
CA ALA A 54 34.95 38.06 3.91
C ALA A 54 34.76 37.90 2.39
N THR A 55 33.92 38.74 1.78
CA THR A 55 33.88 38.94 0.33
C THR A 55 34.59 40.24 -0.03
N ALA A 56 35.69 40.12 -0.79
CA ALA A 56 36.34 41.23 -1.47
C ALA A 56 35.51 41.68 -2.69
N THR A 57 35.31 42.98 -2.84
CA THR A 57 34.80 43.69 -4.05
C THR A 57 35.98 44.21 -4.89
N PRO A 58 35.89 44.56 -6.20
CA PRO A 58 34.87 45.44 -6.85
C PRO A 58 34.34 44.93 -8.23
N ALA A 59 33.18 45.35 -8.78
CA ALA A 59 32.94 46.65 -9.41
C ALA A 59 31.45 46.98 -9.75
N ARG A 60 31.06 48.21 -9.38
CA ARG A 60 30.03 49.19 -9.89
C ARG A 60 28.94 48.82 -10.92
N LEU A 61 27.65 49.07 -10.56
CA LEU A 61 26.61 49.99 -11.16
C LEU A 61 25.15 49.61 -10.67
N PRO A 62 24.06 50.42 -10.82
CA PRO A 62 23.49 51.29 -9.76
C PRO A 62 22.04 50.98 -9.26
N SER A 63 21.77 51.39 -8.01
CA SER A 63 20.50 51.82 -7.35
C SER A 63 19.15 51.08 -7.59
N GLU A 64 18.78 50.18 -6.65
CA GLU A 64 17.41 49.67 -6.41
C GLU A 64 16.89 49.96 -4.97
N SER A 65 17.41 51.00 -4.29
CA SER A 65 17.07 51.27 -2.87
C SER A 65 15.80 52.11 -2.67
N ALA A 66 15.22 52.69 -3.72
CA ALA A 66 14.02 53.53 -3.60
C ALA A 66 12.71 52.72 -3.64
N ALA A 67 12.62 51.72 -4.52
CA ALA A 67 11.40 50.89 -4.67
C ALA A 67 11.16 49.94 -3.49
N THR A 68 12.24 49.47 -2.86
CA THR A 68 12.19 48.59 -1.68
C THR A 68 11.72 49.34 -0.42
N ASN A 69 12.10 50.61 -0.25
CA ASN A 69 11.62 51.43 0.87
C ASN A 69 10.13 51.80 0.75
N ASP A 70 9.63 52.05 -0.46
CA ASP A 70 8.21 52.37 -0.70
C ASP A 70 7.29 51.16 -0.45
N ALA A 71 7.75 49.96 -0.83
CA ALA A 71 7.05 48.71 -0.54
C ALA A 71 6.98 48.42 0.97
N VAL A 72 8.07 48.66 1.71
CA VAL A 72 8.11 48.49 3.17
C VAL A 72 7.22 49.51 3.89
N GLN A 73 7.24 50.78 3.48
CA GLN A 73 6.35 51.82 3.99
C GLN A 73 4.87 51.48 3.72
N THR A 74 4.56 50.98 2.53
CA THR A 74 3.20 50.55 2.16
C THR A 74 2.73 49.36 2.99
N LEU A 75 3.60 48.40 3.26
CA LEU A 75 3.28 47.24 4.11
C LEU A 75 3.06 47.65 5.56
N LEU A 76 3.92 48.52 6.13
CA LEU A 76 3.76 49.02 7.48
C LEU A 76 2.43 49.74 7.68
N ARG A 77 2.05 50.63 6.74
CA ARG A 77 0.75 51.33 6.77
C ARG A 77 -0.44 50.36 6.75
N ARG A 78 -0.32 49.25 6.01
CA ARG A 78 -1.39 48.26 5.87
C ARG A 78 -1.54 47.38 7.12
N VAL A 79 -0.43 47.08 7.79
CA VAL A 79 -0.43 46.39 9.10
C VAL A 79 -1.11 47.25 10.15
N THR A 80 -0.76 48.54 10.27
CA THR A 80 -1.40 49.44 11.24
C THR A 80 -2.90 49.57 11.00
N GLN A 81 -3.34 49.58 9.74
CA GLN A 81 -4.76 49.66 9.38
C GLN A 81 -5.53 48.37 9.73
N LEU A 82 -4.88 47.21 9.67
CA LEU A 82 -5.45 45.92 10.08
C LEU A 82 -5.52 45.78 11.60
N GLU A 83 -4.49 46.24 12.31
CA GLU A 83 -4.47 46.26 13.77
C GLU A 83 -5.59 47.14 14.35
N ALA A 84 -5.82 48.32 13.75
CA ALA A 84 -6.91 49.21 14.16
C ALA A 84 -8.31 48.58 13.95
N ARG A 85 -8.51 47.83 12.86
CA ARG A 85 -9.77 47.12 12.59
C ARG A 85 -10.00 45.95 13.54
N LEU A 86 -8.93 45.24 13.93
CA LEU A 86 -9.02 44.15 14.90
C LEU A 86 -9.36 44.67 16.30
N GLN A 87 -8.80 45.82 16.70
CA GLN A 87 -9.14 46.45 17.98
C GLN A 87 -10.59 46.95 18.01
N GLN A 88 -11.11 47.52 16.92
CA GLN A 88 -12.53 47.94 16.83
C GLN A 88 -13.51 46.76 16.92
N ASN A 89 -13.18 45.62 16.31
CA ASN A 89 -14.01 44.41 16.43
C ASN A 89 -13.98 43.80 17.84
N HIS A 90 -12.87 43.95 18.59
CA HIS A 90 -12.77 43.41 19.95
C HIS A 90 -13.57 44.24 20.98
N HIS A 91 -13.68 45.56 20.79
CA HIS A 91 -14.48 46.42 21.68
C HIS A 91 -16.00 46.34 21.44
N SER A 92 -16.43 45.80 20.28
CA SER A 92 -17.85 45.66 19.95
C SER A 92 -18.51 44.44 20.61
N SER A 93 -17.72 43.48 21.10
CA SER A 93 -18.22 42.20 21.64
C SER A 93 -18.40 42.16 23.17
N LEU A 94 -18.05 43.22 23.91
CA LEU A 94 -18.04 43.24 25.38
C LEU A 94 -19.14 44.09 26.06
N ASN A 95 -20.05 44.70 25.29
CA ASN A 95 -21.10 45.58 25.85
C ASN A 95 -22.54 45.06 25.64
N GLN A 96 -22.83 43.80 26.04
CA GLN A 96 -24.21 43.37 26.30
C GLN A 96 -24.30 42.56 27.60
N THR A 97 -24.73 43.22 28.66
CA THR A 97 -25.29 42.60 29.88
C THR A 97 -26.63 43.26 30.17
N PRO A 98 -27.73 42.49 30.32
CA PRO A 98 -28.91 42.93 31.05
C PRO A 98 -28.96 42.35 32.46
N GLU A 99 -29.60 43.12 33.32
CA GLU A 99 -29.64 43.08 34.78
C GLU A 99 -30.32 41.84 35.40
N ARG A 100 -29.86 41.49 36.61
CA ARG A 100 -30.51 40.55 37.53
C ARG A 100 -31.60 41.27 38.33
N THR A 101 -32.83 40.75 38.30
CA THR A 101 -33.80 40.89 39.40
C THR A 101 -33.83 39.61 40.23
N ARG A 102 -33.76 39.79 41.56
CA ARG A 102 -33.89 38.77 42.61
C ARG A 102 -35.36 38.37 42.75
N ASP A 103 -35.66 37.09 42.95
CA ASP A 103 -36.26 36.65 44.22
C ASP A 103 -36.15 35.13 44.47
N ARG A 104 -36.54 34.74 45.68
CA ARG A 104 -35.96 33.74 46.58
C ARG A 104 -36.75 32.43 46.67
N SER A 105 -36.02 31.35 47.03
CA SER A 105 -36.38 30.20 47.89
C SER A 105 -36.47 28.79 47.27
N GLY A 106 -35.75 27.84 47.90
CA GLY A 106 -36.27 26.47 48.12
C GLY A 106 -35.56 25.25 47.50
N ARG A 107 -34.54 24.74 48.23
CA ARG A 107 -34.18 23.30 48.41
C ARG A 107 -33.33 22.58 47.33
N PRO A 108 -32.35 21.72 47.72
CA PRO A 108 -31.35 21.18 46.81
C PRO A 108 -31.79 19.84 46.19
N VAL A 109 -31.69 19.74 44.87
CA VAL A 109 -31.78 18.48 44.11
C VAL A 109 -30.50 18.34 43.29
N THR A 110 -29.84 17.21 43.48
CA THR A 110 -28.64 16.72 42.79
C THR A 110 -28.81 16.74 41.26
N PRO A 111 -27.83 17.23 40.47
CA PRO A 111 -27.96 17.24 39.02
C PRO A 111 -27.60 15.87 38.44
N ALA A 112 -28.57 15.29 37.74
CA ALA A 112 -28.34 14.26 36.75
C ALA A 112 -27.50 14.81 35.58
N ASP A 113 -26.61 13.95 35.12
CA ASP A 113 -25.68 14.11 34.02
C ASP A 113 -26.40 14.59 32.74
N ARG A 114 -26.09 15.81 32.30
CA ARG A 114 -26.48 16.32 30.98
C ARG A 114 -25.24 16.31 30.12
N THR A 115 -25.20 15.33 29.23
CA THR A 115 -24.28 15.24 28.10
C THR A 115 -24.30 16.56 27.34
N VAL A 116 -23.17 17.27 27.38
CA VAL A 116 -22.87 18.35 26.47
C VAL A 116 -22.64 17.69 25.11
N GLU A 117 -23.58 17.85 24.19
CA GLU A 117 -23.33 17.65 22.77
C GLU A 117 -22.30 18.69 22.33
N GLU A 118 -21.02 18.36 22.46
CA GLU A 118 -19.97 19.02 21.70
C GLU A 118 -20.20 18.67 20.23
N THR A 119 -20.76 19.61 19.47
CA THR A 119 -20.73 19.61 18.01
C THR A 119 -19.28 19.77 17.56
N GLY A 120 -18.51 18.68 17.65
CA GLY A 120 -17.26 18.51 16.92
C GLY A 120 -17.60 18.51 15.44
N SER A 121 -17.08 19.50 14.71
CA SER A 121 -17.14 19.50 13.25
C SER A 121 -16.41 18.23 12.79
N PRO A 122 -17.04 17.32 12.02
CA PRO A 122 -16.30 16.19 11.47
C PRO A 122 -15.21 16.76 10.57
N ALA A 123 -13.98 16.26 10.73
CA ALA A 123 -12.88 16.60 9.84
C ALA A 123 -13.31 16.38 8.38
N ASP A 124 -13.05 17.38 7.54
CA ASP A 124 -13.26 17.36 6.09
C ASP A 124 -12.57 16.13 5.48
N VAL A 125 -13.32 15.04 5.30
CA VAL A 125 -12.96 14.02 4.31
C VAL A 125 -13.21 14.68 2.95
N ASN A 126 -12.13 15.14 2.34
CA ASN A 126 -12.19 15.79 1.04
C ASN A 126 -12.83 14.82 0.02
N ASP A 127 -13.98 15.17 -0.58
CA ASP A 127 -14.71 14.39 -1.61
C ASP A 127 -13.79 13.85 -2.74
N GLY A 128 -12.61 14.44 -2.91
CA GLY A 128 -11.55 14.01 -3.81
C GLY A 128 -11.00 12.60 -3.57
N ASP A 129 -11.29 11.95 -2.44
CA ASP A 129 -10.62 10.71 -2.02
C ASP A 129 -11.46 9.42 -2.09
N ALA A 130 -12.72 9.53 -2.52
CA ALA A 130 -13.65 8.41 -2.62
C ALA A 130 -13.07 7.21 -3.38
N ALA A 131 -12.46 7.46 -4.55
CA ALA A 131 -11.89 6.40 -5.39
C ALA A 131 -10.81 5.59 -4.66
N THR A 132 -9.97 6.27 -3.86
CA THR A 132 -8.89 5.61 -3.12
C THR A 132 -9.43 4.74 -2.01
N VAL A 133 -10.39 5.24 -1.24
CA VAL A 133 -11.01 4.45 -0.16
C VAL A 133 -11.67 3.19 -0.73
N LEU A 134 -12.42 3.32 -1.83
CA LEU A 134 -13.08 2.19 -2.47
C LEU A 134 -12.08 1.16 -3.03
N GLU A 135 -10.96 1.59 -3.60
CA GLU A 135 -9.89 0.69 -4.02
C GLU A 135 -9.20 -0.02 -2.85
N PHE A 136 -8.96 0.69 -1.73
CA PHE A 136 -8.45 0.09 -0.51
C PHE A 136 -9.38 -1.03 -0.01
N LEU A 137 -10.69 -0.76 0.02
CA LEU A 137 -11.70 -1.75 0.40
C LEU A 137 -11.65 -2.98 -0.52
N ALA A 138 -11.52 -2.79 -1.83
CA ALA A 138 -11.33 -3.90 -2.78
C ALA A 138 -10.08 -4.73 -2.48
N TRP A 139 -9.01 -4.11 -1.98
CA TRP A 139 -7.78 -4.80 -1.59
C TRP A 139 -7.83 -5.40 -0.17
N GLY A 140 -8.91 -5.18 0.58
CA GLY A 140 -9.04 -5.58 1.98
C GLY A 140 -8.30 -4.69 2.97
N ARG A 141 -8.11 -3.41 2.62
CA ARG A 141 -7.37 -2.43 3.39
C ARG A 141 -8.28 -1.25 3.76
N ARG A 142 -7.91 -0.50 4.80
CA ARG A 142 -8.53 0.79 5.14
C ARG A 142 -7.56 1.92 4.83
N LYS A 143 -8.06 3.01 4.25
CA LYS A 143 -7.23 4.17 3.92
C LYS A 143 -6.97 5.06 5.14
N ASP A 144 -8.03 5.40 5.86
CA ASP A 144 -7.98 6.36 6.97
C ASP A 144 -8.76 5.80 8.15
N VAL A 145 -8.05 5.34 9.17
CA VAL A 145 -8.59 5.38 10.52
C VAL A 145 -8.14 6.73 11.05
N ASP A 146 -9.07 7.68 11.17
CA ASP A 146 -8.83 8.81 12.06
C ASP A 146 -8.42 8.20 13.40
N PHE A 147 -7.12 8.29 13.71
CA PHE A 147 -6.52 7.56 14.82
C PHE A 147 -7.24 7.88 16.13
N ALA A 148 -7.76 9.11 16.26
CA ALA A 148 -8.51 9.55 17.42
C ALA A 148 -9.91 8.91 17.52
N ASN A 149 -10.50 8.51 16.40
CA ASN A 149 -11.87 7.99 16.29
C ASN A 149 -11.91 6.49 15.91
N ALA A 150 -10.77 5.80 15.96
CA ALA A 150 -10.69 4.38 15.66
C ALA A 150 -11.28 3.55 16.83
N PRO A 151 -12.34 2.73 16.61
CA PRO A 151 -12.98 1.97 17.69
C PRO A 151 -12.03 0.95 18.35
N GLU A 152 -10.99 0.51 17.66
CA GLU A 152 -9.94 -0.37 18.20
C GLU A 152 -9.20 0.27 19.39
N HIS A 153 -9.07 1.60 19.44
CA HIS A 153 -8.36 2.33 20.49
C HIS A 153 -9.15 2.51 21.80
N GLU A 154 -10.49 2.42 21.75
CA GLU A 154 -11.34 2.48 22.95
C GLU A 154 -11.37 1.15 23.73
N SER A 155 -10.77 0.10 23.15
CA SER A 155 -10.91 -1.29 23.60
C SER A 155 -9.98 -1.68 24.76
N GLY A 156 -8.97 -0.85 25.06
CA GLY A 156 -7.99 -1.14 26.10
C GLY A 156 -7.30 -2.51 25.91
N PRO A 157 -6.89 -3.20 27.00
CA PRO A 157 -6.23 -4.51 26.91
C PRO A 157 -7.19 -5.67 26.54
N ARG A 158 -8.45 -5.39 26.19
CA ARG A 158 -9.45 -6.44 25.89
C ARG A 158 -9.13 -7.02 24.52
N ARG A 159 -9.08 -8.36 24.44
CA ARG A 159 -8.96 -9.06 23.16
C ARG A 159 -10.16 -8.72 22.27
N HIS A 160 -9.88 -8.24 21.07
CA HIS A 160 -10.85 -8.27 19.98
C HIS A 160 -11.01 -9.72 19.52
N ASN A 161 -12.22 -10.27 19.69
CA ASN A 161 -12.58 -11.50 18.99
C ASN A 161 -12.71 -11.15 17.50
N PHE A 162 -11.72 -11.59 16.72
CA PHE A 162 -11.86 -11.61 15.27
C PHE A 162 -13.02 -12.56 14.94
N GLY A 163 -14.00 -12.07 14.16
CA GLY A 163 -15.02 -12.93 13.57
C GLY A 163 -14.32 -14.07 12.83
N GLN A 164 -14.78 -15.29 13.10
CA GLN A 164 -14.24 -16.55 12.62
C GLN A 164 -14.28 -16.61 11.08
N GLU A 165 -13.22 -16.13 10.43
CA GLU A 165 -12.80 -16.52 9.09
C GLU A 165 -11.33 -16.93 9.18
N ASP A 166 -11.10 -18.24 9.06
CA ASP A 166 -9.84 -18.96 8.94
C ASP A 166 -8.69 -18.58 9.90
N SER A 167 -8.49 -19.49 10.85
CA SER A 167 -7.38 -19.63 11.78
C SER A 167 -6.04 -19.08 11.26
N ALA A 168 -5.69 -17.87 11.69
CA ALA A 168 -4.28 -17.52 11.88
C ALA A 168 -3.82 -18.18 13.19
N PRO A 169 -2.98 -19.23 13.19
CA PRO A 169 -2.32 -19.61 14.42
C PRO A 169 -1.37 -18.47 14.76
N ALA A 170 -1.66 -17.82 15.89
CA ALA A 170 -0.78 -16.87 16.53
C ALA A 170 0.56 -17.56 16.84
N THR A 171 1.51 -17.48 15.91
CA THR A 171 2.89 -17.86 16.15
C THR A 171 3.49 -16.82 17.09
N ASN A 172 3.48 -17.10 18.39
CA ASN A 172 4.44 -16.58 19.36
C ASN A 172 4.30 -17.34 20.68
N ILE A 173 5.17 -18.34 20.89
CA ILE A 173 6.05 -18.54 22.06
C ILE A 173 6.88 -19.80 21.76
N LEU A 174 8.19 -19.59 21.57
CA LEU A 174 9.16 -20.60 21.16
C LEU A 174 9.50 -21.53 22.33
N THR A 175 9.00 -22.77 22.29
CA THR A 175 9.62 -23.92 22.97
C THR A 175 10.22 -24.85 21.93
N GLY A 176 11.29 -25.59 22.24
CA GLY A 176 11.92 -26.52 21.29
C GLY A 176 10.96 -27.55 20.67
N SER A 177 9.90 -27.92 21.42
CA SER A 177 8.79 -28.76 20.94
C SER A 177 8.03 -28.14 19.76
N THR A 178 7.82 -26.82 19.75
CA THR A 178 7.12 -26.13 18.64
C THR A 178 7.94 -26.07 17.35
N ARG A 179 9.28 -26.09 17.42
CA ARG A 179 10.13 -26.05 16.22
C ARG A 179 10.07 -27.35 15.42
N GLY A 180 10.07 -28.49 16.12
CA GLY A 180 9.95 -29.80 15.48
C GLY A 180 8.63 -29.91 14.71
N VAL A 181 7.51 -29.62 15.37
CA VAL A 181 6.17 -29.63 14.76
C VAL A 181 6.06 -28.69 13.55
N GLN A 182 6.68 -27.51 13.62
CA GLN A 182 6.72 -26.60 12.47
C GLN A 182 7.50 -27.17 11.29
N LEU A 183 8.62 -27.85 11.53
CA LEU A 183 9.37 -28.54 10.48
C LEU A 183 8.56 -29.72 9.92
N ASP A 184 7.99 -30.58 10.77
CA ASP A 184 7.11 -31.68 10.33
C ASP A 184 6.01 -31.17 9.39
N MET A 185 5.38 -30.04 9.73
CA MET A 185 4.35 -29.42 8.91
C MET A 185 4.90 -28.87 7.58
N LEU A 186 6.08 -28.26 7.59
CA LEU A 186 6.74 -27.77 6.36
C LEU A 186 7.13 -28.94 5.44
N GLU A 187 7.59 -30.05 6.02
CA GLU A 187 7.94 -31.26 5.27
C GLU A 187 6.72 -31.85 4.59
N ALA A 188 5.61 -31.99 5.33
CA ALA A 188 4.34 -32.48 4.81
C ALA A 188 3.76 -31.60 3.68
N LEU A 189 4.15 -30.33 3.60
CA LEU A 189 3.73 -29.40 2.55
C LEU A 189 4.61 -29.44 1.30
N LEU A 190 5.79 -30.08 1.34
CA LEU A 190 6.64 -30.22 0.15
C LEU A 190 6.03 -31.26 -0.79
N PRO A 191 5.75 -30.91 -2.06
CA PRO A 191 5.31 -31.89 -3.03
C PRO A 191 6.51 -32.72 -3.51
N SER A 192 6.26 -33.68 -4.41
CA SER A 192 7.32 -34.49 -5.01
C SER A 192 8.42 -33.61 -5.65
N ARG A 193 9.64 -34.14 -5.74
CA ARG A 193 10.76 -33.46 -6.42
C ARG A 193 10.38 -32.99 -7.82
N ASP A 194 9.64 -33.81 -8.58
CA ASP A 194 9.22 -33.49 -9.94
C ASP A 194 8.23 -32.31 -9.95
N HIS A 195 7.29 -32.28 -9.02
CA HIS A 195 6.37 -31.14 -8.85
C HIS A 195 7.11 -29.86 -8.45
N ILE A 196 8.08 -29.95 -7.54
CA ILE A 196 8.92 -28.80 -7.17
C ILE A 196 9.63 -28.25 -8.41
N THR A 197 10.26 -29.12 -9.22
CA THR A 197 10.94 -28.73 -10.45
C THR A 197 9.98 -28.08 -11.45
N LEU A 198 8.80 -28.67 -11.68
CA LEU A 198 7.78 -28.12 -12.58
C LEU A 198 7.31 -26.72 -12.17
N LEU A 199 7.04 -26.52 -10.88
CA LEU A 199 6.60 -25.23 -10.34
C LEU A 199 7.71 -24.17 -10.48
N VAL A 200 8.95 -24.51 -10.12
CA VAL A 200 10.10 -23.60 -10.22
C VAL A 200 10.40 -23.22 -11.68
N GLU A 201 10.31 -24.18 -12.59
CA GLU A 201 10.49 -23.95 -14.02
C GLU A 201 9.39 -23.04 -14.58
N TYR A 202 8.12 -23.31 -14.25
CA TYR A 202 7.02 -22.46 -14.63
C TYR A 202 7.20 -21.03 -14.12
N HIS A 203 7.59 -20.86 -12.85
CA HIS A 203 7.83 -19.53 -12.29
C HIS A 203 8.92 -18.79 -13.05
N SER A 204 10.02 -19.47 -13.32
CA SER A 204 11.19 -18.88 -13.99
C SER A 204 10.89 -18.47 -15.43
N ASN A 205 10.11 -19.29 -16.15
CA ASN A 205 9.81 -19.08 -17.56
C ASN A 205 8.60 -18.16 -17.78
N SER A 206 7.63 -18.18 -16.86
CA SER A 206 6.31 -17.57 -17.08
C SER A 206 5.97 -16.42 -16.12
N LEU A 207 6.70 -16.25 -15.01
CA LEU A 207 6.39 -15.24 -13.99
C LEU A 207 7.58 -14.34 -13.63
N LEU A 208 8.82 -14.84 -13.69
CA LEU A 208 9.98 -14.10 -13.21
C LEU A 208 10.23 -12.80 -13.99
N TRP A 209 9.88 -12.74 -15.27
CA TRP A 209 9.93 -11.52 -16.08
C TRP A 209 9.08 -10.37 -15.48
N TYR A 210 8.04 -10.69 -14.72
CA TYR A 210 7.10 -9.71 -14.16
C TYR A 210 7.66 -9.00 -12.92
N HIS A 211 8.35 -9.74 -12.04
CA HIS A 211 8.82 -9.22 -10.74
C HIS A 211 10.34 -9.23 -10.56
N GLY A 212 11.09 -9.99 -11.36
CA GLY A 212 12.55 -10.00 -11.43
C GLY A 212 13.27 -10.24 -10.09
N SER A 213 12.58 -10.79 -9.09
CA SER A 213 13.02 -10.63 -7.69
C SER A 213 14.15 -11.56 -7.29
N TYR A 214 14.51 -12.55 -8.09
CA TYR A 214 15.64 -13.45 -7.82
C TYR A 214 16.33 -13.82 -9.13
N SER A 215 17.48 -14.49 -9.03
CA SER A 215 18.15 -15.04 -10.19
C SER A 215 17.76 -16.51 -10.38
N SER A 216 17.15 -16.84 -11.52
CA SER A 216 16.73 -18.21 -11.84
C SER A 216 17.91 -19.17 -11.85
N LYS A 217 19.06 -18.72 -12.37
CA LYS A 217 20.28 -19.53 -12.41
C LYS A 217 20.89 -19.79 -11.03
N ILE A 218 20.90 -18.78 -10.14
CA ILE A 218 21.38 -18.96 -8.76
C ILE A 218 20.44 -19.92 -8.04
N PHE A 219 19.12 -19.65 -8.09
CA PHE A 219 18.14 -20.47 -7.40
C PHE A 219 18.15 -21.93 -7.88
N SER A 220 18.28 -22.18 -9.19
CA SER A 220 18.35 -23.54 -9.73
C SER A 220 19.60 -24.29 -9.25
N ASN A 221 20.74 -23.59 -9.09
CA ASN A 221 21.93 -24.21 -8.52
C ASN A 221 21.71 -24.56 -7.04
N ASP A 222 21.11 -23.65 -6.26
CA ASP A 222 20.81 -23.88 -4.85
C ASP A 222 19.79 -25.03 -4.67
N LEU A 223 18.79 -25.12 -5.57
CA LEU A 223 17.82 -26.21 -5.60
C LEU A 223 18.48 -27.55 -5.92
N ASN A 224 19.46 -27.57 -6.83
CA ASN A 224 20.23 -28.77 -7.09
C ASN A 224 21.02 -29.20 -5.85
N THR A 225 21.71 -28.27 -5.18
CA THR A 225 22.40 -28.55 -3.90
C THR A 225 21.43 -29.07 -2.83
N PHE A 226 20.23 -28.51 -2.70
CA PHE A 226 19.20 -29.03 -1.79
C PHE A 226 18.87 -30.50 -2.06
N PHE A 227 18.66 -30.89 -3.33
CA PHE A 227 18.35 -32.28 -3.64
C PHE A 227 19.58 -33.22 -3.61
N SER A 228 20.76 -32.77 -4.05
CA SER A 228 21.92 -33.64 -4.20
C SER A 228 22.78 -33.75 -2.95
N GLU A 229 22.93 -32.66 -2.20
CA GLU A 229 23.80 -32.60 -1.02
C GLU A 229 23.00 -32.76 0.28
N HIS A 230 21.82 -32.14 0.36
CA HIS A 230 20.94 -32.27 1.53
C HIS A 230 19.87 -33.36 1.39
N GLY A 231 19.83 -34.10 0.26
CA GLY A 231 18.86 -35.17 0.04
C GLY A 231 17.40 -34.73 -0.04
N GLY A 232 17.13 -33.43 -0.18
CA GLY A 232 15.78 -32.87 -0.05
C GLY A 232 15.26 -32.80 1.39
N ASP A 233 16.13 -33.04 2.37
CA ASP A 233 15.78 -33.04 3.79
C ASP A 233 15.73 -31.61 4.36
N ILE A 234 14.59 -31.22 4.89
CA ILE A 234 14.43 -29.90 5.54
C ILE A 234 14.97 -29.86 6.96
N TRP A 235 15.25 -31.02 7.57
CA TRP A 235 15.87 -31.15 8.89
C TRP A 235 17.38 -30.99 8.84
N HIS A 236 17.97 -30.93 7.65
CA HIS A 236 19.40 -30.78 7.47
C HIS A 236 19.91 -29.52 8.17
N GLU A 237 20.90 -29.66 9.06
CA GLU A 237 21.35 -28.59 9.97
C GLU A 237 21.90 -27.36 9.23
N GLU A 238 22.48 -27.56 8.04
CA GLU A 238 23.03 -26.49 7.21
C GLU A 238 21.99 -25.81 6.30
N LEU A 239 20.73 -26.28 6.28
CA LEU A 239 19.71 -25.71 5.41
C LEU A 239 19.32 -24.30 5.87
N ASN A 240 19.39 -23.34 4.94
CA ASN A 240 18.95 -21.99 5.19
C ASN A 240 17.41 -21.89 5.05
N LEU A 241 16.71 -21.77 6.18
CA LEU A 241 15.25 -21.61 6.19
C LEU A 241 14.75 -20.34 5.46
N GLN A 242 15.56 -19.29 5.29
CA GLN A 242 15.16 -18.15 4.43
C GLN A 242 15.19 -18.50 2.94
N TRP A 243 16.07 -19.41 2.52
CA TRP A 243 16.05 -19.97 1.17
C TRP A 243 14.84 -20.88 0.97
N LEU A 244 14.51 -21.72 1.97
CA LEU A 244 13.30 -22.53 1.94
C LEU A 244 12.03 -21.64 1.86
N ALA A 245 12.04 -20.49 2.55
CA ALA A 245 10.99 -19.48 2.39
C ALA A 245 10.87 -18.99 0.94
N LEU A 246 11.99 -18.74 0.25
CA LEU A 246 11.97 -18.35 -1.16
C LEU A 246 11.40 -19.47 -2.04
N LEU A 247 11.74 -20.75 -1.77
CA LEU A 247 11.16 -21.89 -2.48
C LEU A 247 9.63 -21.94 -2.31
N PHE A 248 9.12 -21.85 -1.08
CA PHE A 248 7.67 -21.78 -0.83
C PHE A 248 7.03 -20.55 -1.50
N ALA A 249 7.69 -19.39 -1.52
CA ALA A 249 7.19 -18.20 -2.20
C ALA A 249 7.05 -18.41 -3.72
N ILE A 250 8.02 -19.10 -4.34
CA ILE A 250 8.01 -19.47 -5.76
C ILE A 250 6.86 -20.46 -6.06
N MET A 251 6.71 -21.51 -5.24
CA MET A 251 5.61 -22.47 -5.40
C MET A 251 4.24 -21.81 -5.21
N THR A 252 4.12 -20.94 -4.21
CA THR A 252 2.93 -20.10 -3.97
C THR A 252 2.58 -19.27 -5.21
N GLY A 253 3.56 -18.54 -5.75
CA GLY A 253 3.36 -17.70 -6.93
C GLY A 253 2.94 -18.52 -8.15
N SER A 254 3.63 -19.65 -8.38
CA SER A 254 3.35 -20.58 -9.47
C SER A 254 1.94 -21.13 -9.42
N MET A 255 1.53 -21.72 -8.30
CA MET A 255 0.21 -22.29 -8.13
C MET A 255 -0.89 -21.24 -8.24
N THR A 256 -0.68 -20.07 -7.62
CA THR A 256 -1.67 -18.99 -7.63
C THR A 256 -1.89 -18.45 -9.04
N CYS A 257 -0.81 -18.24 -9.80
CA CYS A 257 -0.87 -17.65 -11.14
C CYS A 257 -1.08 -18.67 -12.27
N ALA A 258 -0.96 -19.98 -12.03
CA ALA A 258 -1.19 -20.99 -13.05
C ALA A 258 -2.64 -20.99 -13.55
N SER A 259 -2.84 -21.05 -14.87
CA SER A 259 -4.16 -21.22 -15.46
C SER A 259 -4.78 -22.58 -15.11
N ARG A 260 -6.09 -22.73 -15.33
CA ARG A 260 -6.79 -24.00 -15.09
C ARG A 260 -6.22 -25.15 -15.91
N ALA A 261 -5.83 -24.91 -17.15
CA ALA A 261 -5.18 -25.92 -17.98
C ALA A 261 -3.82 -26.31 -17.39
N THR A 262 -3.03 -25.32 -16.97
CA THR A 262 -1.66 -25.51 -16.49
C THR A 262 -1.57 -26.34 -15.21
N TYR A 263 -2.28 -25.99 -14.12
CA TYR A 263 -2.15 -26.76 -12.87
C TYR A 263 -2.76 -28.15 -12.97
N ARG A 264 -3.81 -28.32 -13.79
CA ARG A 264 -4.37 -29.65 -14.07
C ARG A 264 -3.41 -30.53 -14.85
N ALA A 265 -2.64 -29.95 -15.78
CA ALA A 265 -1.59 -30.68 -16.50
C ALA A 265 -0.47 -31.16 -15.58
N TRP A 266 -0.22 -30.46 -14.46
CA TRP A 266 0.71 -30.90 -13.41
C TRP A 266 0.11 -31.96 -12.46
N GLY A 267 -1.18 -32.27 -12.60
CA GLY A 267 -1.88 -33.25 -11.77
C GLY A 267 -2.55 -32.71 -10.52
N PHE A 268 -2.60 -31.38 -10.32
CA PHE A 268 -3.32 -30.79 -9.19
C PHE A 268 -4.81 -30.60 -9.50
N SER A 269 -5.66 -30.86 -8.52
CA SER A 269 -7.11 -30.66 -8.60
C SER A 269 -7.53 -29.20 -8.42
N ASN A 270 -8.79 -28.87 -8.76
CA ASN A 270 -9.32 -27.52 -8.55
C ASN A 270 -9.40 -27.16 -7.05
N SER A 271 -9.62 -28.15 -6.18
CA SER A 271 -9.69 -27.99 -4.72
C SER A 271 -8.31 -27.80 -4.09
N GLU A 272 -7.27 -28.40 -4.66
CA GLU A 272 -5.89 -28.25 -4.14
C GLU A 272 -5.31 -26.87 -4.42
N LYS A 273 -5.58 -26.27 -5.60
CA LYS A 273 -5.03 -24.96 -5.96
C LYS A 273 -5.19 -23.90 -4.87
N PRO A 274 -6.41 -23.56 -4.39
CA PRO A 274 -6.57 -22.52 -3.37
C PRO A 274 -5.92 -22.93 -2.04
N THR A 275 -6.03 -24.21 -1.65
CA THR A 275 -5.47 -24.75 -0.41
C THR A 275 -3.95 -24.69 -0.40
N LEU A 276 -3.28 -25.23 -1.41
CA LEU A 276 -1.82 -25.25 -1.52
C LEU A 276 -1.25 -23.85 -1.71
N SER A 277 -1.89 -23.00 -2.51
CA SER A 277 -1.51 -21.59 -2.61
C SER A 277 -1.51 -20.91 -1.23
N LEU A 278 -2.54 -21.14 -0.42
CA LEU A 278 -2.61 -20.57 0.93
C LEU A 278 -1.56 -21.17 1.87
N ARG A 279 -1.45 -22.51 1.92
CA ARG A 279 -0.53 -23.21 2.81
C ARG A 279 0.94 -22.92 2.49
N TRP A 280 1.30 -22.80 1.21
CA TRP A 280 2.66 -22.40 0.83
C TRP A 280 2.95 -20.91 1.11
N TYR A 281 1.94 -20.04 1.03
CA TYR A 281 2.09 -18.67 1.51
C TYR A 281 2.40 -18.65 3.01
N GLU A 282 1.64 -19.38 3.82
CA GLU A 282 1.86 -19.52 5.26
C GLU A 282 3.23 -20.14 5.57
N ALA A 283 3.62 -21.20 4.85
CA ALA A 283 4.92 -21.85 4.97
C ALA A 283 6.09 -20.88 4.72
N THR A 284 5.93 -19.96 3.77
CA THR A 284 6.92 -18.90 3.52
C THR A 284 7.12 -18.04 4.77
N ILE A 285 6.02 -17.59 5.40
CA ILE A 285 6.07 -16.75 6.60
C ILE A 285 6.63 -17.52 7.80
N THR A 286 6.24 -18.78 7.97
CA THR A 286 6.77 -19.68 9.00
C THR A 286 8.29 -19.83 8.87
N CYS A 287 8.78 -20.11 7.66
CA CYS A 287 10.21 -20.23 7.38
C CYS A 287 10.98 -18.93 7.71
N LEU A 288 10.45 -17.76 7.32
CA LEU A 288 11.06 -16.46 7.64
C LEU A 288 11.16 -16.23 9.15
N ASN A 289 10.08 -16.50 9.89
CA ASN A 289 10.03 -16.31 11.34
C ASN A 289 10.95 -17.29 12.08
N MET A 290 10.93 -18.57 11.71
CA MET A 290 11.85 -19.58 12.27
C MET A 290 13.32 -19.22 12.01
N ALA A 291 13.62 -18.60 10.86
CA ALA A 291 14.94 -18.11 10.53
C ALA A 291 15.30 -16.74 11.15
N ARG A 292 14.40 -16.16 11.96
CA ARG A 292 14.53 -14.84 12.59
C ARG A 292 14.95 -13.76 11.59
N TYR A 293 14.27 -13.69 10.44
CA TYR A 293 14.66 -12.80 9.32
C TYR A 293 14.80 -11.31 9.67
N ILE A 294 14.16 -10.84 10.73
CA ILE A 294 14.29 -9.46 11.25
C ILE A 294 15.68 -9.24 11.89
N GLU A 295 16.28 -10.29 12.47
CA GLU A 295 17.58 -10.26 13.13
C GLU A 295 18.71 -10.73 12.17
N VAL A 296 18.47 -11.82 11.44
CA VAL A 296 19.45 -12.45 10.54
C VAL A 296 19.15 -12.03 9.11
N HIS A 297 19.89 -11.05 8.60
CA HIS A 297 19.65 -10.50 7.27
C HIS A 297 20.32 -11.34 6.19
N THR A 298 19.54 -11.82 5.22
CA THR A 298 20.05 -12.45 4.00
C THR A 298 19.29 -11.93 2.79
N ILE A 299 19.86 -12.08 1.59
CA ILE A 299 19.14 -11.72 0.37
C ILE A 299 17.89 -12.59 0.19
N TYR A 300 17.87 -13.83 0.69
CA TYR A 300 16.74 -14.74 0.51
C TYR A 300 15.45 -14.26 1.17
N SER A 301 15.50 -13.64 2.36
CA SER A 301 14.30 -13.06 2.95
C SER A 301 13.75 -11.91 2.12
N VAL A 302 14.64 -11.08 1.56
CA VAL A 302 14.27 -10.00 0.65
C VAL A 302 13.62 -10.55 -0.63
N GLN A 303 14.20 -11.58 -1.22
CA GLN A 303 13.71 -12.22 -2.45
C GLN A 303 12.38 -12.94 -2.21
N ALA A 304 12.23 -13.66 -1.10
CA ALA A 304 11.01 -14.36 -0.73
C ALA A 304 9.84 -13.38 -0.59
N ILE A 305 10.03 -12.31 0.19
CA ILE A 305 9.01 -11.28 0.40
C ILE A 305 8.66 -10.56 -0.90
N ALA A 306 9.65 -10.15 -1.70
CA ALA A 306 9.39 -9.49 -2.98
C ALA A 306 8.59 -10.39 -3.93
N THR A 307 8.94 -11.68 -4.01
CA THR A 307 8.28 -12.70 -4.84
C THR A 307 6.84 -12.96 -4.40
N LEU A 308 6.57 -13.03 -3.09
CA LEU A 308 5.22 -13.26 -2.54
C LEU A 308 4.18 -12.22 -3.00
N THR A 309 4.60 -11.02 -3.41
CA THR A 309 3.64 -9.98 -3.83
C THR A 309 2.75 -10.42 -4.99
N ILE A 310 3.23 -11.33 -5.86
CA ILE A 310 2.46 -11.80 -7.01
C ILE A 310 1.21 -12.60 -6.59
N SER A 311 1.24 -13.26 -5.43
CA SER A 311 0.16 -14.08 -4.90
C SER A 311 -0.55 -13.45 -3.70
N ALA A 312 0.15 -12.69 -2.86
CA ALA A 312 -0.37 -12.17 -1.61
C ALA A 312 -1.68 -11.37 -1.76
N HIS A 313 -1.79 -10.56 -2.81
CA HIS A 313 -2.99 -9.78 -3.07
C HIS A 313 -4.19 -10.68 -3.44
N ILE A 314 -3.99 -11.69 -4.29
CA ILE A 314 -5.02 -12.67 -4.67
C ILE A 314 -5.50 -13.44 -3.43
N LEU A 315 -4.56 -13.82 -2.56
CA LEU A 315 -4.84 -14.55 -1.32
C LEU A 315 -5.43 -13.68 -0.21
N GLY A 316 -5.53 -12.35 -0.40
CA GLY A 316 -6.15 -11.44 0.56
C GLY A 316 -5.21 -10.88 1.64
N TYR A 317 -3.90 -11.12 1.51
CA TYR A 317 -2.86 -10.70 2.45
C TYR A 317 -2.21 -9.34 2.10
N SER A 318 -2.95 -8.44 1.43
CA SER A 318 -2.44 -7.14 1.01
C SER A 318 -1.86 -6.29 2.17
N ASN A 319 -2.48 -6.34 3.35
CA ASN A 319 -2.01 -5.61 4.53
C ASN A 319 -0.67 -6.14 5.05
N SER A 320 -0.61 -7.44 5.36
CA SER A 320 0.63 -8.08 5.83
C SER A 320 1.75 -7.96 4.80
N GLN A 321 1.43 -8.11 3.51
CA GLN A 321 2.41 -7.95 2.44
C GLN A 321 3.01 -6.55 2.40
N SER A 322 2.23 -5.49 2.65
CA SER A 322 2.76 -4.13 2.69
C SER A 322 3.77 -3.93 3.83
N VAL A 323 3.53 -4.55 4.99
CA VAL A 323 4.45 -4.52 6.14
C VAL A 323 5.70 -5.35 5.85
N LEU A 324 5.54 -6.55 5.29
CA LEU A 324 6.67 -7.40 4.88
C LEU A 324 7.56 -6.67 3.87
N LEU A 325 6.98 -5.99 2.87
CA LEU A 325 7.74 -5.21 1.90
C LEU A 325 8.53 -4.06 2.53
N ALA A 326 7.95 -3.36 3.50
CA ALA A 326 8.68 -2.34 4.27
C ALA A 326 9.87 -2.97 5.04
N SER A 327 9.66 -4.12 5.69
CA SER A 327 10.72 -4.88 6.35
C SER A 327 11.80 -5.32 5.36
N ALA A 328 11.43 -5.85 4.20
CA ALA A 328 12.36 -6.25 3.14
C ALA A 328 13.15 -5.05 2.59
N GLY A 329 12.51 -3.88 2.42
CA GLY A 329 13.17 -2.62 2.09
C GLY A 329 14.24 -2.24 3.10
N ARG A 330 13.92 -2.38 4.40
CA ARG A 330 14.88 -2.10 5.48
C ARG A 330 16.02 -3.12 5.52
N ILE A 331 15.74 -4.41 5.35
CA ILE A 331 16.74 -5.48 5.29
C ILE A 331 17.66 -5.27 4.08
N ALA A 332 17.10 -4.95 2.91
CA ALA A 332 17.86 -4.64 1.70
C ALA A 332 18.80 -3.44 1.89
N GLN A 333 18.38 -2.42 2.64
CA GLN A 333 19.25 -1.31 3.03
C GLN A 333 20.40 -1.77 3.93
N SER A 334 20.11 -2.60 4.95
CA SER A 334 21.13 -3.18 5.85
C SER A 334 22.14 -4.04 5.11
N LEU A 335 21.71 -4.77 4.08
CA LEU A 335 22.56 -5.56 3.18
C LEU A 335 23.33 -4.71 2.14
N GLY A 336 23.11 -3.39 2.12
CA GLY A 336 23.78 -2.48 1.19
C GLY A 336 23.26 -2.55 -0.26
N LEU A 337 22.11 -3.19 -0.52
CA LEU A 337 21.55 -3.35 -1.88
C LEU A 337 21.18 -2.02 -2.55
N HIS A 338 21.00 -0.96 -1.77
CA HIS A 338 20.78 0.41 -2.23
C HIS A 338 22.06 1.13 -2.71
N ARG A 339 23.24 0.49 -2.62
CA ARG A 339 24.56 1.07 -2.93
C ARG A 339 25.37 0.23 -3.91
N LEU A 340 24.73 -0.56 -4.78
CA LEU A 340 25.45 -1.49 -5.65
C LEU A 340 26.23 -0.83 -6.81
N GLY A 341 26.13 0.49 -7.05
CA GLY A 341 27.00 1.23 -8.00
C GLY A 341 27.00 0.69 -9.43
N SER A 342 27.97 1.01 -10.29
CA SER A 342 28.16 0.36 -11.61
C SER A 342 29.26 -0.70 -11.55
N GLU A 343 29.37 -1.56 -12.57
CA GLU A 343 30.40 -2.61 -12.62
C GLU A 343 31.76 -2.08 -13.14
N PRO A 344 32.89 -2.56 -12.57
CA PRO A 344 34.19 -2.52 -13.25
C PRO A 344 34.19 -3.37 -14.53
N VAL A 345 35.00 -3.00 -15.52
CA VAL A 345 35.08 -3.66 -16.84
C VAL A 345 35.48 -5.15 -16.77
N SER A 346 36.05 -5.62 -15.65
CA SER A 346 36.59 -6.98 -15.48
C SER A 346 35.82 -7.87 -14.48
N THR A 347 34.57 -7.55 -14.11
CA THR A 347 33.81 -8.37 -13.15
C THR A 347 33.55 -9.79 -13.69
N PRO A 348 33.91 -10.86 -12.96
CA PRO A 348 33.60 -12.23 -13.36
C PRO A 348 32.08 -12.47 -13.50
N PRO A 349 31.60 -13.27 -14.47
CA PRO A 349 30.17 -13.49 -14.69
C PRO A 349 29.39 -13.98 -13.47
N ALA A 350 29.99 -14.83 -12.62
CA ALA A 350 29.36 -15.31 -11.39
C ALA A 350 29.15 -14.19 -10.35
N GLN A 351 30.11 -13.28 -10.22
CA GLN A 351 30.01 -12.13 -9.33
C GLN A 351 29.02 -11.09 -9.89
N LEU A 352 29.05 -10.86 -11.20
CA LEU A 352 28.10 -10.01 -11.90
C LEU A 352 26.66 -10.50 -11.66
N ARG A 353 26.41 -11.80 -11.80
CA ARG A 353 25.08 -12.40 -11.56
C ARG A 353 24.57 -12.15 -10.14
N LYS A 354 25.42 -12.34 -9.12
CA LYS A 354 25.05 -12.05 -7.72
C LYS A 354 24.70 -10.58 -7.52
N ARG A 355 25.46 -9.68 -8.14
CA ARG A 355 25.22 -8.22 -8.06
C ARG A 355 23.94 -7.84 -8.78
N GLU A 356 23.69 -8.36 -9.98
CA GLU A 356 22.43 -8.16 -10.70
C GLU A 356 21.23 -8.71 -9.95
N ALA A 357 21.32 -9.88 -9.32
CA ALA A 357 20.25 -10.38 -8.46
C ALA A 357 19.89 -9.39 -7.34
N GLY A 358 20.91 -8.78 -6.72
CA GLY A 358 20.74 -7.70 -5.74
C GLY A 358 20.11 -6.43 -6.32
N ARG A 359 20.49 -6.01 -7.53
CA ARG A 359 19.90 -4.84 -8.20
C ARG A 359 18.43 -5.09 -8.53
N ARG A 360 18.11 -6.22 -9.13
CA ARG A 360 16.77 -6.52 -9.62
C ARG A 360 15.78 -6.61 -8.46
N VAL A 361 16.12 -7.31 -7.37
CA VAL A 361 15.25 -7.35 -6.19
C VAL A 361 15.11 -5.98 -5.54
N PHE A 362 16.17 -5.18 -5.48
CA PHE A 362 16.09 -3.82 -4.92
C PHE A 362 15.25 -2.88 -5.79
N THR A 363 15.40 -2.96 -7.11
CA THR A 363 14.57 -2.26 -8.09
C THR A 363 13.09 -2.67 -7.97
N GLN A 364 12.81 -3.95 -7.73
CA GLN A 364 11.46 -4.43 -7.48
C GLN A 364 10.87 -3.84 -6.19
N LEU A 365 11.63 -3.82 -5.09
CA LEU A 365 11.18 -3.19 -3.84
C LEU A 365 10.88 -1.69 -4.03
N CYS A 366 11.74 -0.96 -4.74
CA CYS A 366 11.49 0.44 -5.08
C CYS A 366 10.19 0.60 -5.87
N THR A 367 9.99 -0.26 -6.87
CA THR A 367 8.78 -0.24 -7.72
C THR A 367 7.52 -0.45 -6.86
N GLN A 368 7.55 -1.39 -5.93
CA GLN A 368 6.42 -1.70 -5.04
C GLN A 368 6.16 -0.58 -4.02
N ASP A 369 7.20 -0.06 -3.38
CA ASP A 369 7.13 1.07 -2.44
C ASP A 369 6.55 2.32 -3.14
N TRP A 370 7.07 2.67 -4.31
CA TRP A 370 6.65 3.86 -5.04
C TRP A 370 5.25 3.74 -5.65
N PHE A 371 4.85 2.55 -6.11
CA PHE A 371 3.47 2.33 -6.54
C PHE A 371 2.47 2.29 -5.40
N SER A 372 2.93 2.17 -4.14
CA SER A 372 2.07 2.30 -2.96
C SER A 372 1.75 3.76 -2.59
N ILE A 373 2.51 4.73 -3.10
CA ILE A 373 2.35 6.17 -2.77
C ILE A 373 0.91 6.70 -2.93
N PRO A 374 0.16 6.40 -4.02
CA PRO A 374 -1.22 6.89 -4.14
C PRO A 374 -2.14 6.42 -3.00
N PHE A 375 -1.70 5.40 -2.26
CA PHE A 375 -2.43 4.77 -1.19
C PHE A 375 -1.94 5.24 0.19
N SER A 376 -0.62 5.26 0.41
CA SER A 376 0.01 5.61 1.69
C SER A 376 0.32 7.11 1.85
N GLU A 377 0.28 7.87 0.76
CA GLU A 377 0.78 9.25 0.67
C GLU A 377 2.22 9.45 1.16
N SER A 378 3.01 8.37 1.17
CA SER A 378 4.38 8.33 1.67
C SER A 378 5.15 7.18 1.03
N TYR A 379 6.48 7.19 1.15
CA TYR A 379 7.36 6.15 0.65
C TYR A 379 8.60 5.99 1.55
N ALA A 380 9.13 4.77 1.64
CA ALA A 380 10.26 4.44 2.51
C ALA A 380 11.62 4.48 1.77
N LEU A 381 11.64 4.13 0.49
CA LEU A 381 12.85 4.01 -0.32
C LEU A 381 13.07 5.30 -1.11
N ASN A 382 13.65 6.30 -0.46
CA ASN A 382 13.85 7.61 -1.09
C ASN A 382 14.92 7.58 -2.21
N PRO A 383 14.59 8.02 -3.44
CA PRO A 383 15.53 8.05 -4.57
C PRO A 383 16.86 8.77 -4.27
N SER A 384 16.85 9.81 -3.43
CA SER A 384 18.03 10.61 -3.09
C SER A 384 19.13 9.81 -2.39
N PHE A 385 18.78 8.71 -1.72
CA PHE A 385 19.71 7.84 -0.99
C PHE A 385 20.09 6.58 -1.75
N ILE A 386 19.57 6.39 -2.97
CA ILE A 386 19.88 5.25 -3.82
C ILE A 386 21.11 5.57 -4.68
N ARG A 387 22.07 4.66 -4.68
CA ARG A 387 23.30 4.69 -5.53
C ARG A 387 23.43 3.43 -6.39
N THR A 388 22.47 2.52 -6.31
CA THR A 388 22.41 1.33 -7.16
C THR A 388 22.13 1.71 -8.60
N ALA A 389 23.00 1.28 -9.52
CA ALA A 389 22.74 1.44 -10.94
C ALA A 389 21.56 0.55 -11.39
N LYS A 390 20.86 1.01 -12.43
CA LYS A 390 19.73 0.29 -13.04
C LYS A 390 20.18 -1.12 -13.49
N PRO A 391 19.34 -2.16 -13.29
CA PRO A 391 19.66 -3.51 -13.74
C PRO A 391 20.01 -3.57 -15.22
N LEU A 392 20.94 -4.43 -15.59
CA LEU A 392 21.33 -4.64 -16.98
C LEU A 392 20.20 -5.33 -17.75
N ASN A 393 20.00 -4.94 -19.02
CA ASN A 393 19.12 -5.66 -19.94
C ASN A 393 19.82 -6.95 -20.40
N CYS A 394 19.74 -8.00 -19.59
CA CYS A 394 20.43 -9.27 -19.82
C CYS A 394 19.60 -10.46 -19.31
N ASN A 395 19.88 -11.65 -19.84
CA ASN A 395 19.34 -12.90 -19.32
C ASN A 395 20.26 -13.49 -18.25
N ASP A 396 19.69 -14.25 -17.32
CA ASP A 396 20.42 -14.80 -16.17
C ASP A 396 21.47 -15.84 -16.55
N ASP A 397 21.19 -16.60 -17.61
CA ASP A 397 22.04 -17.73 -18.02
C ASP A 397 23.39 -17.23 -18.52
N ASP A 398 23.39 -16.25 -19.43
CA ASP A 398 24.59 -15.76 -20.10
C ASP A 398 25.14 -14.44 -19.53
N MET A 399 24.34 -13.68 -18.78
CA MET A 399 24.66 -12.34 -18.28
C MET A 399 25.15 -11.38 -19.38
N LYS A 400 24.78 -11.61 -20.64
CA LYS A 400 25.18 -10.77 -21.76
C LYS A 400 24.24 -9.59 -21.91
N VAL A 401 24.80 -8.39 -21.97
CA VAL A 401 24.02 -7.17 -22.19
C VAL A 401 23.46 -7.18 -23.60
N GLN A 402 22.14 -7.04 -23.70
CA GLN A 402 21.41 -6.97 -24.95
C GLN A 402 20.96 -5.53 -25.25
N PRO A 403 20.79 -5.16 -26.53
CA PRO A 403 20.17 -3.89 -26.90
C PRO A 403 18.80 -3.72 -26.25
N GLN A 404 18.39 -2.50 -25.92
CA GLN A 404 17.09 -2.23 -25.27
C GLN A 404 15.88 -2.61 -26.14
N SER A 405 16.09 -2.82 -27.45
CA SER A 405 15.07 -3.34 -28.37
C SER A 405 14.86 -4.85 -28.27
N THR A 406 15.72 -5.57 -27.56
CA THR A 406 15.67 -7.04 -27.43
C THR A 406 15.11 -7.42 -26.05
N PRO A 407 14.02 -8.22 -25.98
CA PRO A 407 13.47 -8.65 -24.71
C PRO A 407 14.43 -9.56 -23.94
N THR A 408 14.53 -9.29 -22.65
CA THR A 408 15.23 -10.13 -21.65
C THR A 408 14.37 -10.21 -20.39
N GLN A 409 14.72 -11.11 -19.46
CA GLN A 409 14.02 -11.25 -18.19
C GLN A 409 13.98 -9.95 -17.36
N ALA A 410 14.95 -9.04 -17.57
CA ALA A 410 15.01 -7.76 -16.86
C ALA A 410 14.24 -6.62 -17.54
N SER A 411 13.89 -6.74 -18.82
CA SER A 411 13.43 -5.58 -19.61
C SER A 411 12.12 -4.99 -19.10
N TYR A 412 11.16 -5.85 -18.74
CA TYR A 412 9.86 -5.42 -18.24
C TYR A 412 10.01 -4.67 -16.90
N CYS A 413 10.68 -5.27 -15.91
CA CYS A 413 10.90 -4.63 -14.61
C CYS A 413 11.70 -3.33 -14.72
N ASN A 414 12.69 -3.27 -15.60
CA ASN A 414 13.47 -2.05 -15.87
C ASN A 414 12.61 -0.90 -16.37
N TYR A 415 11.65 -1.20 -17.23
CA TYR A 415 10.72 -0.21 -17.76
C TYR A 415 9.65 0.16 -16.72
N LEU A 416 9.15 -0.82 -15.96
CA LEU A 416 8.20 -0.60 -14.88
C LEU A 416 8.77 0.30 -13.76
N TYR A 417 10.07 0.18 -13.48
CA TYR A 417 10.80 1.05 -12.57
C TYR A 417 10.79 2.52 -13.03
N ASP A 418 10.95 2.78 -14.33
CA ASP A 418 10.91 4.15 -14.87
C ASP A 418 9.52 4.78 -14.69
N ILE A 419 8.46 3.99 -14.87
CA ILE A 419 7.08 4.41 -14.59
C ILE A 419 6.92 4.67 -13.09
N ALA A 420 7.39 3.77 -12.23
CA ALA A 420 7.28 3.92 -10.77
C ALA A 420 8.02 5.14 -10.24
N ALA A 421 9.17 5.49 -10.82
CA ALA A 421 9.97 6.65 -10.42
C ALA A 421 9.22 7.98 -10.57
N LEU A 422 8.15 8.04 -11.38
CA LEU A 422 7.30 9.24 -11.48
C LEU A 422 6.49 9.51 -10.21
N MET A 423 6.13 8.47 -9.44
CA MET A 423 5.27 8.60 -8.26
C MET A 423 5.91 9.45 -7.13
N PRO A 424 7.14 9.14 -6.64
CA PRO A 424 7.78 9.97 -5.61
C PRO A 424 8.10 11.36 -6.14
N GLN A 425 8.50 11.49 -7.42
CA GLN A 425 8.75 12.79 -8.04
C GLN A 425 7.51 13.69 -8.07
N LEU A 426 6.33 13.12 -8.34
CA LEU A 426 5.05 13.85 -8.31
C LEU A 426 4.69 14.22 -6.87
N LEU A 427 4.77 13.28 -5.93
CA LEU A 427 4.46 13.53 -4.51
C LEU A 427 5.32 14.69 -3.97
N ASP A 428 6.63 14.62 -4.17
CA ASP A 428 7.57 15.64 -3.72
C ASP A 428 7.29 16.98 -4.40
N ALA A 429 7.05 17.00 -5.72
CA ALA A 429 6.74 18.23 -6.44
C ALA A 429 5.44 18.90 -5.93
N MET A 430 4.41 18.10 -5.65
CA MET A 430 3.15 18.60 -5.11
C MET A 430 3.29 19.11 -3.66
N ALA A 431 4.20 18.53 -2.86
CA ALA A 431 4.46 18.97 -1.50
C ALA A 431 5.02 20.39 -1.43
N HIS A 432 5.72 20.85 -2.48
CA HIS A 432 6.25 22.21 -2.58
C HIS A 432 5.26 23.22 -3.19
N CYS A 433 4.03 22.81 -3.50
CA CYS A 433 3.01 23.66 -4.12
C CYS A 433 2.02 24.21 -3.10
N ASN A 434 1.78 25.52 -3.14
CA ASN A 434 0.94 26.23 -2.17
C ASN A 434 -0.53 26.38 -2.58
N THR A 435 -0.88 26.10 -3.85
CA THR A 435 -2.24 26.29 -4.36
C THR A 435 -2.74 25.04 -5.07
N LEU A 436 -4.07 24.89 -5.15
CA LEU A 436 -4.70 23.79 -5.89
C LEU A 436 -4.30 23.81 -7.38
N LEU A 437 -4.22 25.01 -7.97
CA LEU A 437 -3.78 25.20 -9.35
C LEU A 437 -2.33 24.73 -9.56
N THR A 438 -1.38 25.16 -8.72
CA THR A 438 0.04 24.77 -8.86
C THR A 438 0.26 23.28 -8.61
N LYS A 439 -0.52 22.67 -7.71
CA LYS A 439 -0.56 21.21 -7.55
C LYS A 439 -1.07 20.51 -8.81
N TYR A 440 -2.12 21.05 -9.43
CA TYR A 440 -2.69 20.49 -10.66
C TYR A 440 -1.73 20.62 -11.86
N GLU A 441 -0.99 21.72 -11.96
CA GLU A 441 0.07 21.88 -12.97
C GLU A 441 1.14 20.79 -12.85
N GLN A 442 1.51 20.38 -11.61
CA GLN A 442 2.39 19.22 -11.44
C GLN A 442 1.73 17.93 -11.95
N VAL A 443 0.46 17.69 -11.64
CA VAL A 443 -0.27 16.53 -12.16
C VAL A 443 -0.22 16.48 -13.69
N LEU A 444 -0.52 17.58 -14.38
CA LEU A 444 -0.44 17.66 -15.84
C LEU A 444 0.98 17.44 -16.38
N LYS A 445 1.99 17.96 -15.69
CA LYS A 445 3.40 17.75 -16.05
C LYS A 445 3.81 16.28 -15.96
N TYR A 446 3.38 15.58 -14.90
CA TYR A 446 3.71 14.16 -14.72
C TYR A 446 2.85 13.24 -15.58
N ASP A 447 1.63 13.64 -15.93
CA ASP A 447 0.83 12.99 -16.97
C ASP A 447 1.52 13.03 -18.34
N ASP A 448 2.03 14.19 -18.77
CA ASP A 448 2.81 14.30 -20.01
C ASP A 448 4.05 13.39 -20.00
N LYS A 449 4.80 13.35 -18.88
CA LYS A 449 5.92 12.41 -18.70
C LYS A 449 5.48 10.95 -18.83
N MET A 450 4.36 10.58 -18.19
CA MET A 450 3.83 9.22 -18.24
C MET A 450 3.41 8.82 -19.66
N ARG A 451 2.76 9.73 -20.40
CA ARG A 451 2.39 9.49 -21.80
C ARG A 451 3.61 9.33 -22.70
N LYS A 452 4.66 10.13 -22.49
CA LYS A 452 5.93 9.98 -23.22
C LYS A 452 6.60 8.64 -22.95
N LEU A 453 6.59 8.16 -21.71
CA LEU A 453 7.01 6.79 -21.40
C LEU A 453 6.16 5.80 -22.20
N ALA A 454 4.84 5.84 -22.04
CA ALA A 454 3.90 4.91 -22.68
C ALA A 454 3.85 4.95 -24.22
N THR A 455 4.54 5.88 -24.87
CA THR A 455 4.55 6.03 -26.33
C THR A 455 5.97 6.12 -26.89
N ALA A 456 6.65 7.25 -26.70
CA ALA A 456 7.93 7.57 -27.33
C ALA A 456 9.12 6.76 -26.78
N TYR A 457 9.08 6.40 -25.49
CA TYR A 457 10.18 5.68 -24.84
C TYR A 457 9.89 4.21 -24.59
N MET A 458 8.71 3.72 -24.97
CA MET A 458 8.36 2.32 -24.83
C MET A 458 9.23 1.47 -25.78
N PRO A 459 9.92 0.43 -25.27
CA PRO A 459 10.63 -0.51 -26.12
C PRO A 459 9.70 -1.13 -27.16
N THR A 460 10.17 -1.28 -28.40
CA THR A 460 9.34 -1.73 -29.53
C THR A 460 8.66 -3.08 -29.28
N PHE A 461 9.34 -4.00 -28.59
CA PHE A 461 8.78 -5.31 -28.26
C PHE A 461 7.64 -5.24 -27.23
N LEU A 462 7.46 -4.12 -26.52
CA LEU A 462 6.34 -3.88 -25.59
C LEU A 462 5.19 -3.08 -26.21
N LEU A 463 5.35 -2.56 -27.43
CA LEU A 463 4.27 -1.87 -28.15
C LEU A 463 3.21 -2.87 -28.61
N ALA A 464 1.94 -2.61 -28.26
CA ALA A 464 0.82 -3.47 -28.61
C ALA A 464 0.71 -3.77 -30.12
N ASN A 465 0.98 -2.78 -30.97
CA ASN A 465 0.83 -2.87 -32.42
C ASN A 465 2.11 -3.27 -33.17
N ALA A 466 3.22 -3.53 -32.47
CA ALA A 466 4.46 -3.95 -33.12
C ALA A 466 4.42 -5.44 -33.47
N PRO A 467 5.05 -5.88 -34.58
CA PRO A 467 5.23 -7.31 -34.85
C PRO A 467 5.88 -8.01 -33.65
N VAL A 468 5.41 -9.22 -33.32
CA VAL A 468 6.08 -10.11 -32.37
C VAL A 468 7.02 -10.98 -33.19
N ALA A 469 8.32 -10.89 -32.93
CA ALA A 469 9.28 -11.77 -33.56
C ALA A 469 9.07 -13.21 -33.04
N ALA A 470 9.11 -14.21 -33.92
CA ALA A 470 8.80 -15.60 -33.56
C ALA A 470 9.80 -16.18 -32.55
N GLU A 471 11.02 -15.64 -32.53
CA GLU A 471 12.11 -15.99 -31.62
C GLU A 471 11.99 -15.35 -30.23
N TRP A 472 11.03 -14.45 -30.01
CA TRP A 472 10.88 -13.80 -28.71
C TRP A 472 10.26 -14.73 -27.66
N PRO A 473 10.61 -14.53 -26.38
CA PRO A 473 10.03 -15.32 -25.30
C PRO A 473 8.50 -15.23 -25.26
N ILE A 474 7.84 -16.33 -24.90
CA ILE A 474 6.38 -16.43 -24.82
C ILE A 474 5.75 -15.34 -23.94
N TYR A 475 6.47 -14.91 -22.90
CA TYR A 475 5.97 -13.88 -21.99
C TYR A 475 5.82 -12.49 -22.62
N VAL A 476 6.40 -12.23 -23.80
CA VAL A 476 6.36 -10.89 -24.42
C VAL A 476 4.93 -10.47 -24.75
N SER A 477 4.07 -11.40 -25.17
CA SER A 477 2.64 -11.12 -25.40
C SER A 477 1.94 -10.70 -24.10
N TRP A 478 2.17 -11.44 -23.01
CA TRP A 478 1.62 -11.15 -21.69
C TRP A 478 2.15 -9.83 -21.13
N ALA A 479 3.43 -9.54 -21.33
CA ALA A 479 4.08 -8.31 -20.88
C ALA A 479 3.49 -7.06 -21.55
N ARG A 480 3.14 -7.11 -22.85
CA ARG A 480 2.49 -6.01 -23.57
C ARG A 480 1.15 -5.63 -22.96
N ARG A 481 0.31 -6.64 -22.71
CA ARG A 481 -1.01 -6.48 -22.10
C ARG A 481 -0.90 -5.94 -20.68
N SER A 482 -0.10 -6.63 -19.85
CA SER A 482 0.20 -6.24 -18.46
C SER A 482 0.68 -4.80 -18.37
N LEU A 483 1.57 -4.38 -19.26
CA LEU A 483 2.11 -3.03 -19.27
C LEU A 483 1.07 -1.98 -19.68
N THR A 484 0.22 -2.28 -20.66
CA THR A 484 -0.83 -1.37 -21.11
C THR A 484 -1.84 -1.11 -19.98
N ILE A 485 -2.28 -2.18 -19.32
CA ILE A 485 -3.16 -2.12 -18.15
C ILE A 485 -2.48 -1.32 -17.02
N CYS A 486 -1.21 -1.62 -16.72
CA CYS A 486 -0.48 -0.92 -15.68
C CYS A 486 -0.28 0.58 -15.99
N ALA A 487 0.12 0.92 -17.21
CA ALA A 487 0.33 2.31 -17.63
C ALA A 487 -0.96 3.13 -17.55
N ALA A 488 -2.07 2.58 -18.03
CA ALA A 488 -3.39 3.21 -17.92
C ALA A 488 -3.79 3.41 -16.44
N HIS A 489 -3.57 2.41 -15.60
CA HIS A 489 -3.82 2.54 -14.17
C HIS A 489 -2.94 3.63 -13.52
N LYS A 490 -1.66 3.74 -13.88
CA LYS A 490 -0.78 4.80 -13.35
C LYS A 490 -1.13 6.20 -13.81
N ILE A 491 -1.76 6.34 -14.97
CA ILE A 491 -2.39 7.62 -15.38
C ILE A 491 -3.51 7.99 -14.38
N ILE A 492 -4.38 7.05 -14.02
CA ILE A 492 -5.41 7.28 -12.99
C ILE A 492 -4.76 7.66 -11.65
N MET A 493 -3.67 6.98 -11.26
CA MET A 493 -2.95 7.28 -10.02
C MET A 493 -2.38 8.70 -9.97
N ILE A 494 -1.80 9.18 -11.08
CA ILE A 494 -1.25 10.54 -11.18
C ILE A 494 -2.35 11.59 -10.98
N HIS A 495 -3.52 11.33 -11.55
CA HIS A 495 -4.67 12.23 -11.49
C HIS A 495 -5.55 12.08 -10.25
N ARG A 496 -5.34 11.04 -9.44
CA ARG A 496 -6.21 10.58 -8.35
C ARG A 496 -6.72 11.69 -7.44
N LYS A 497 -5.83 12.56 -6.92
CA LYS A 497 -6.19 13.67 -6.00
C LYS A 497 -7.17 14.70 -6.61
N PHE A 498 -7.33 14.70 -7.92
CA PHE A 498 -8.20 15.62 -8.66
C PHE A 498 -9.42 14.92 -9.28
N VAL A 499 -9.59 13.61 -9.12
CA VAL A 499 -10.71 12.87 -9.72
C VAL A 499 -12.05 13.36 -9.19
N GLY A 500 -12.25 13.40 -7.86
CA GLY A 500 -13.51 13.88 -7.28
C GLY A 500 -13.83 15.33 -7.71
N LEU A 501 -12.84 16.22 -7.68
CA LEU A 501 -12.98 17.61 -8.14
C LEU A 501 -13.32 17.71 -9.64
N SER A 502 -12.87 16.76 -10.46
CA SER A 502 -13.10 16.77 -11.91
C SER A 502 -14.55 16.53 -12.32
N PHE A 503 -15.36 15.97 -11.43
CA PHE A 503 -16.78 15.74 -11.69
C PHE A 503 -17.62 17.01 -11.52
N THR A 504 -17.22 17.89 -10.61
CA THR A 504 -17.99 19.10 -10.24
C THR A 504 -17.37 20.40 -10.74
N ASN A 505 -16.07 20.42 -11.05
CA ASN A 505 -15.35 21.61 -11.47
C ASN A 505 -14.68 21.43 -12.85
N THR A 506 -15.12 22.24 -13.81
CA THR A 506 -14.68 22.19 -15.21
C THR A 506 -13.20 22.53 -15.41
N ALA A 507 -12.55 23.22 -14.47
CA ALA A 507 -11.11 23.49 -14.49
C ALA A 507 -10.27 22.20 -14.48
N PHE A 508 -10.82 21.09 -13.93
CA PHE A 508 -10.17 19.79 -13.89
C PHE A 508 -10.74 18.80 -14.92
N SER A 509 -11.47 19.28 -15.93
CA SER A 509 -12.09 18.44 -16.96
C SER A 509 -11.11 17.54 -17.73
N PHE A 510 -9.83 17.93 -17.83
CA PHE A 510 -8.79 17.07 -18.39
C PHE A 510 -8.55 15.81 -17.56
N THR A 511 -8.54 15.90 -16.22
CA THR A 511 -8.51 14.73 -15.32
C THR A 511 -9.65 13.78 -15.61
N ARG A 512 -10.90 14.29 -15.65
CA ARG A 512 -12.09 13.47 -15.92
C ARG A 512 -11.94 12.69 -17.22
N ARG A 513 -11.63 13.38 -18.33
CA ARG A 513 -11.45 12.75 -19.66
C ARG A 513 -10.33 11.71 -19.65
N THR A 514 -9.19 12.04 -19.03
CA THR A 514 -8.02 11.17 -18.98
C THR A 514 -8.28 9.90 -18.16
N CYS A 515 -8.87 10.02 -16.97
CA CYS A 515 -9.17 8.87 -16.12
C CYS A 515 -10.24 7.96 -16.75
N LEU A 516 -11.24 8.54 -17.43
CA LEU A 516 -12.24 7.76 -18.17
C LEU A 516 -11.62 7.00 -19.34
N ALA A 517 -10.78 7.66 -20.15
CA ALA A 517 -10.08 7.01 -21.25
C ALA A 517 -9.17 5.88 -20.74
N ALA A 518 -8.43 6.12 -19.65
CA ALA A 518 -7.60 5.10 -19.01
C ALA A 518 -8.42 3.92 -18.49
N SER A 519 -9.57 4.17 -17.85
CA SER A 519 -10.47 3.12 -17.35
C SER A 519 -10.98 2.23 -18.48
N LYS A 520 -11.42 2.84 -19.60
CA LYS A 520 -11.85 2.10 -20.80
C LYS A 520 -10.71 1.30 -21.43
N THR A 521 -9.48 1.81 -21.44
CA THR A 521 -8.30 1.05 -21.88
C THR A 521 -8.04 -0.16 -20.99
N ILE A 522 -8.10 -0.01 -19.67
CA ILE A 522 -7.92 -1.14 -18.74
C ILE A 522 -8.93 -2.24 -19.03
N LEU A 523 -10.23 -1.89 -19.10
CA LEU A 523 -11.29 -2.87 -19.31
C LEU A 523 -11.20 -3.51 -20.70
N LYS A 524 -10.88 -2.74 -21.74
CA LYS A 524 -10.67 -3.28 -23.09
C LYS A 524 -9.57 -4.36 -23.09
N GLU A 525 -8.44 -4.09 -22.46
CA GLU A 525 -7.34 -5.07 -22.39
C GLU A 525 -7.67 -6.22 -21.43
N ALA A 526 -8.41 -5.98 -20.34
CA ALA A 526 -8.83 -7.02 -19.40
C ALA A 526 -9.86 -8.00 -20.03
N PHE A 527 -10.77 -7.50 -20.85
CA PHE A 527 -11.79 -8.31 -21.54
C PHE A 527 -11.30 -8.91 -22.86
N ALA A 528 -10.14 -8.48 -23.36
CA ALA A 528 -9.54 -9.11 -24.53
C ALA A 528 -9.32 -10.60 -24.27
N ALA A 529 -9.47 -11.42 -25.32
CA ALA A 529 -9.37 -12.87 -25.24
C ALA A 529 -8.16 -13.29 -24.38
N ILE A 530 -8.48 -13.97 -23.28
CA ILE A 530 -7.48 -14.45 -22.35
C ILE A 530 -6.71 -15.56 -23.07
N ASP A 531 -5.38 -15.46 -23.09
CA ASP A 531 -4.56 -16.62 -23.38
C ASP A 531 -4.86 -17.66 -22.30
N GLU A 532 -5.61 -18.70 -22.64
CA GLU A 532 -6.03 -19.75 -21.69
C GLU A 532 -4.85 -20.43 -20.99
N ASN A 533 -3.65 -20.33 -21.57
CA ASN A 533 -2.40 -20.86 -21.01
C ASN A 533 -1.54 -19.78 -20.33
N GLY A 534 -1.94 -18.51 -20.41
CA GLY A 534 -1.23 -17.39 -19.81
C GLY A 534 -1.36 -17.34 -18.29
N PRO A 535 -0.43 -16.64 -17.60
CA PRO A 535 -0.49 -16.48 -16.16
C PRO A 535 -1.64 -15.56 -15.74
N VAL A 536 -2.32 -15.92 -14.65
CA VAL A 536 -3.32 -15.08 -13.99
C VAL A 536 -2.62 -14.07 -13.09
N LEU A 537 -2.61 -12.79 -13.48
CA LEU A 537 -1.96 -11.73 -12.73
C LEU A 537 -2.98 -10.91 -11.91
N TRP A 538 -2.64 -10.62 -10.66
CA TRP A 538 -3.53 -9.90 -9.74
C TRP A 538 -3.90 -8.49 -10.22
N ILE A 539 -3.02 -7.86 -11.00
CA ILE A 539 -3.24 -6.49 -11.50
C ILE A 539 -4.40 -6.40 -12.47
N ASP A 540 -4.69 -7.46 -13.24
CA ASP A 540 -5.78 -7.45 -14.22
C ASP A 540 -7.12 -7.31 -13.50
N GLN A 541 -7.27 -8.01 -12.37
CA GLN A 541 -8.45 -7.93 -11.51
C GLN A 541 -8.47 -6.61 -10.73
N ALA A 542 -7.37 -6.27 -10.05
CA ALA A 542 -7.30 -5.08 -9.21
C ALA A 542 -7.53 -3.78 -10.00
N PHE A 543 -6.95 -3.66 -11.19
CA PHE A 543 -7.06 -2.44 -11.99
C PHE A 543 -8.39 -2.39 -12.74
N SER A 544 -9.00 -3.53 -13.06
CA SER A 544 -10.39 -3.57 -13.55
C SER A 544 -11.37 -3.07 -12.49
N VAL A 545 -11.17 -3.42 -11.21
CA VAL A 545 -11.95 -2.85 -10.11
C VAL A 545 -11.77 -1.34 -10.02
N ALA A 546 -10.52 -0.84 -10.08
CA ALA A 546 -10.25 0.60 -10.08
C ALA A 546 -10.94 1.31 -11.26
N ALA A 547 -10.88 0.74 -12.46
CA ALA A 547 -11.57 1.26 -13.65
C ALA A 547 -13.10 1.29 -13.45
N GLY A 548 -13.69 0.22 -12.92
CA GLY A 548 -15.11 0.15 -12.59
C GLY A 548 -15.53 1.22 -11.57
N ILE A 549 -14.72 1.46 -10.53
CA ILE A 549 -14.97 2.53 -9.55
C ILE A 549 -15.00 3.90 -10.23
N ILE A 550 -14.01 4.21 -11.08
CA ILE A 550 -13.94 5.50 -11.79
C ILE A 550 -15.16 5.70 -12.71
N LEU A 551 -15.59 4.66 -13.42
CA LEU A 551 -16.78 4.71 -14.28
C LEU A 551 -18.07 4.90 -13.48
N SER A 552 -18.22 4.20 -12.35
CA SER A 552 -19.35 4.39 -11.43
C SER A 552 -19.41 5.80 -10.86
N LEU A 553 -18.28 6.32 -10.38
CA LEU A 553 -18.18 7.69 -9.87
C LEU A 553 -18.55 8.73 -10.92
N ASP A 554 -18.14 8.52 -12.17
CA ASP A 554 -18.53 9.37 -13.28
C ASP A 554 -20.03 9.30 -13.59
N ALA A 555 -20.62 8.11 -13.56
CA ALA A 555 -22.04 7.90 -13.82
C ALA A 555 -22.94 8.60 -12.80
N PHE A 556 -22.54 8.66 -11.51
CA PHE A 556 -23.26 9.44 -10.48
C PHE A 556 -23.33 10.95 -10.79
N HIS A 557 -22.43 11.44 -11.64
CA HIS A 557 -22.34 12.84 -12.04
C HIS A 557 -22.82 13.08 -13.49
N ARG A 558 -23.59 12.15 -14.05
CA ARG A 558 -24.24 12.26 -15.37
C ARG A 558 -25.75 12.19 -15.26
N THR A 559 -26.43 12.70 -16.28
CA THR A 559 -27.87 12.53 -16.42
C THR A 559 -28.22 11.22 -17.13
N HIS A 560 -29.31 10.57 -16.75
CA HIS A 560 -29.77 9.30 -17.35
C HIS A 560 -30.04 9.36 -18.87
N GLY A 561 -30.12 10.55 -19.47
CA GLY A 561 -30.30 10.71 -20.91
C GLY A 561 -29.00 10.78 -21.70
N GLU A 562 -27.85 10.85 -21.03
CA GLU A 562 -26.53 10.88 -21.69
C GLU A 562 -26.12 9.47 -22.13
N LYS A 563 -25.58 9.35 -23.34
CA LYS A 563 -25.10 8.07 -23.88
C LYS A 563 -24.03 7.44 -22.98
N GLU A 564 -23.16 8.27 -22.41
CA GLU A 564 -22.08 7.85 -21.55
C GLU A 564 -22.57 7.28 -20.21
N PHE A 565 -23.76 7.67 -19.73
CA PHE A 565 -24.32 7.09 -18.51
C PHE A 565 -24.58 5.59 -18.70
N GLU A 566 -25.29 5.23 -19.77
CA GLU A 566 -25.59 3.82 -20.09
C GLU A 566 -24.32 3.05 -20.49
N GLU A 567 -23.40 3.68 -21.23
CA GLU A 567 -22.11 3.06 -21.57
C GLU A 567 -21.30 2.71 -20.32
N HIS A 568 -21.18 3.63 -19.36
CA HIS A 568 -20.41 3.40 -18.13
C HIS A 568 -21.09 2.35 -17.25
N LYS A 569 -22.42 2.40 -17.13
CA LYS A 569 -23.19 1.40 -16.38
C LYS A 569 -23.02 -0.01 -16.98
N GLN A 570 -23.04 -0.14 -18.30
CA GLN A 570 -22.81 -1.42 -18.98
C GLN A 570 -21.38 -1.92 -18.75
N LEU A 571 -20.37 -1.06 -18.90
CA LEU A 571 -18.97 -1.44 -18.64
C LEU A 571 -18.74 -1.92 -17.20
N VAL A 572 -19.42 -1.31 -16.22
CA VAL A 572 -19.37 -1.77 -14.82
C VAL A 572 -20.03 -3.15 -14.68
N ALA A 573 -21.16 -3.39 -15.35
CA ALA A 573 -21.80 -4.71 -15.38
C ALA A 573 -20.88 -5.78 -15.98
N ASP A 574 -20.26 -5.49 -17.13
CA ASP A 574 -19.32 -6.38 -17.81
C ASP A 574 -18.10 -6.67 -16.91
N THR A 575 -17.63 -5.66 -16.17
CA THR A 575 -16.55 -5.81 -15.19
C THR A 575 -16.93 -6.77 -14.06
N ILE A 576 -18.18 -6.69 -13.58
CA ILE A 576 -18.67 -7.61 -12.53
C ILE A 576 -18.68 -9.04 -13.05
N GLU A 577 -19.18 -9.29 -14.26
CA GLU A 577 -19.18 -10.64 -14.85
C GLU A 577 -17.76 -11.17 -15.06
N TYR A 578 -16.85 -10.35 -15.60
CA TYR A 578 -15.44 -10.70 -15.75
C TYR A 578 -14.79 -11.11 -14.42
N LEU A 579 -15.03 -10.35 -13.34
CA LEU A 579 -14.44 -10.66 -12.04
C LEU A 579 -14.99 -11.94 -11.41
N ARG A 580 -16.21 -12.37 -11.75
CA ARG A 580 -16.80 -13.63 -11.25
C ARG A 580 -16.06 -14.87 -11.74
N GLU A 581 -15.31 -14.78 -12.83
CA GLU A 581 -14.50 -15.89 -13.33
C GLU A 581 -13.35 -16.27 -12.38
N PHE A 582 -12.99 -15.39 -11.43
CA PHE A 582 -11.88 -15.57 -10.49
C PHE A 582 -12.36 -15.92 -9.08
N GLU A 583 -13.04 -17.07 -8.93
CA GLU A 583 -13.68 -17.54 -7.70
C GLU A 583 -12.76 -17.57 -6.46
N HIS A 584 -11.46 -17.78 -6.65
CA HIS A 584 -10.48 -17.90 -5.55
C HIS A 584 -9.67 -16.62 -5.30
N SER A 585 -9.95 -15.52 -6.02
CA SER A 585 -9.27 -14.25 -5.79
C SER A 585 -10.06 -13.38 -4.82
N LYS A 586 -9.46 -13.07 -3.67
CA LYS A 586 -10.04 -12.15 -2.68
C LYS A 586 -10.22 -10.75 -3.26
N ILE A 587 -9.37 -10.31 -4.19
CA ILE A 587 -9.54 -9.02 -4.90
C ILE A 587 -10.80 -9.06 -5.75
N ALA A 588 -10.97 -10.11 -6.57
CA ALA A 588 -12.10 -10.21 -7.47
C ALA A 588 -13.42 -10.35 -6.71
N LEU A 589 -13.47 -11.19 -5.68
CA LEU A 589 -14.64 -11.36 -4.81
C LEU A 589 -15.07 -10.03 -4.15
N ARG A 590 -14.11 -9.27 -3.59
CA ARG A 590 -14.39 -7.95 -3.00
C ARG A 590 -14.80 -6.94 -4.08
N GLY A 591 -14.16 -6.98 -5.24
CA GLY A 591 -14.48 -6.17 -6.41
C GLY A 591 -15.92 -6.37 -6.90
N VAL A 592 -16.35 -7.63 -7.05
CA VAL A 592 -17.73 -7.99 -7.43
C VAL A 592 -18.72 -7.39 -6.43
N LYS A 593 -18.51 -7.60 -5.13
CA LYS A 593 -19.38 -7.06 -4.08
C LYS A 593 -19.45 -5.52 -4.17
N LEU A 594 -18.29 -4.85 -4.19
CA LEU A 594 -18.19 -3.40 -4.24
C LEU A 594 -18.86 -2.79 -5.49
N LEU A 595 -18.53 -3.29 -6.67
CA LEU A 595 -19.09 -2.78 -7.93
C LEU A 595 -20.59 -3.06 -8.03
N SER A 596 -21.06 -4.21 -7.52
CA SER A 596 -22.50 -4.52 -7.45
C SER A 596 -23.24 -3.53 -6.55
N PHE A 597 -22.68 -3.15 -5.40
CA PHE A 597 -23.25 -2.11 -4.54
C PHE A 597 -23.29 -0.75 -5.25
N LEU A 598 -22.20 -0.35 -5.93
CA LEU A 598 -22.18 0.90 -6.70
C LEU A 598 -23.24 0.89 -7.81
N GLN A 599 -23.45 -0.24 -8.47
CA GLN A 599 -24.45 -0.39 -9.53
C GLN A 599 -25.88 -0.31 -8.98
N GLN A 600 -26.16 -0.95 -7.84
CA GLN A 600 -27.47 -0.84 -7.17
C GLN A 600 -27.79 0.59 -6.74
N GLU A 601 -26.80 1.33 -6.25
CA GLU A 601 -26.97 2.75 -5.92
C GLU A 601 -27.26 3.60 -7.17
N LEU A 602 -26.59 3.33 -8.30
CA LEU A 602 -26.88 4.01 -9.57
C LEU A 602 -28.32 3.76 -10.04
N ASP A 603 -28.83 2.55 -9.87
CA ASP A 603 -30.21 2.18 -10.22
C ASP A 603 -31.25 2.81 -9.27
N SER A 604 -30.93 2.86 -7.98
CA SER A 604 -31.76 3.47 -6.94
C SER A 604 -31.81 5.00 -7.04
N SER A 605 -30.85 5.60 -7.73
CA SER A 605 -30.76 7.05 -8.00
C SER A 605 -31.72 7.53 -9.10
N GLY A 606 -32.55 6.64 -9.67
CA GLY A 606 -33.50 6.92 -10.74
C GLY A 606 -34.53 8.03 -10.46
N PRO A 607 -35.19 8.56 -11.51
CA PRO A 607 -36.02 9.75 -11.40
C PRO A 607 -37.22 9.47 -10.51
N ILE A 608 -37.38 10.26 -9.44
CA ILE A 608 -38.61 10.25 -8.64
C ILE A 608 -39.76 10.64 -9.58
N GLU A 609 -40.49 9.66 -10.07
CA GLU A 609 -41.84 9.87 -10.56
C GLU A 609 -42.62 10.50 -9.41
N SER A 610 -43.10 11.70 -9.66
CA SER A 610 -44.03 12.38 -8.79
C SER A 610 -45.19 11.43 -8.50
N ARG A 611 -45.23 10.85 -7.29
CA ARG A 611 -46.49 10.40 -6.69
C ARG A 611 -47.36 11.64 -6.59
N LYS A 612 -48.11 11.94 -7.66
CA LYS A 612 -49.26 12.85 -7.66
C LYS A 612 -50.26 12.24 -6.69
N ARG A 613 -50.14 12.59 -5.41
CA ARG A 613 -51.27 12.52 -4.51
C ARG A 613 -52.20 13.66 -4.94
N SER A 614 -53.29 13.30 -5.59
CA SER A 614 -54.36 14.21 -5.97
C SER A 614 -54.83 14.96 -4.71
N ARG A 615 -54.55 16.26 -4.64
CA ARG A 615 -55.26 17.21 -3.78
C ARG A 615 -55.93 18.26 -4.66
N PRO A 616 -57.17 18.67 -4.35
CA PRO A 616 -57.91 19.60 -5.19
C PRO A 616 -57.28 20.99 -5.12
N ALA A 617 -57.52 21.75 -6.18
CA ALA A 617 -57.01 23.09 -6.44
C ALA A 617 -57.20 24.06 -5.26
N GLU A 618 -56.15 24.84 -4.95
CA GLU A 618 -56.25 26.31 -4.87
C GLU A 618 -54.90 26.97 -4.55
N VAL A 619 -54.78 28.21 -5.06
CA VAL A 619 -53.79 29.27 -4.82
C VAL A 619 -52.48 29.25 -5.64
N ILE A 620 -52.44 30.23 -6.54
CA ILE A 620 -51.31 30.70 -7.34
C ILE A 620 -50.25 31.31 -6.43
N GLY A 621 -49.03 30.78 -6.48
CA GLY A 621 -47.83 31.36 -5.87
C GLY A 621 -46.59 30.83 -6.57
N SER A 622 -45.93 31.69 -7.35
CA SER A 622 -44.73 31.36 -8.10
C SER A 622 -43.56 31.04 -7.18
N SER A 623 -43.26 29.76 -7.00
CA SER A 623 -41.91 29.30 -6.66
C SER A 623 -41.69 27.95 -7.33
N GLN A 624 -40.75 27.89 -8.27
CA GLN A 624 -40.34 26.61 -8.85
C GLN A 624 -39.72 25.76 -7.73
N PRO A 625 -40.23 24.53 -7.47
CA PRO A 625 -39.57 23.65 -6.53
C PRO A 625 -38.28 23.18 -7.20
N ARG A 626 -37.13 23.60 -6.67
CA ARG A 626 -35.83 23.02 -7.03
C ARG A 626 -35.92 21.51 -6.76
N LYS A 627 -35.89 20.70 -7.83
CA LYS A 627 -35.76 19.25 -7.74
C LYS A 627 -34.47 18.94 -6.97
N ARG A 628 -34.56 18.57 -5.70
CA ARG A 628 -33.44 18.02 -4.94
C ARG A 628 -33.18 16.62 -5.46
N VAL A 629 -32.21 16.49 -6.36
CA VAL A 629 -31.56 15.22 -6.67
C VAL A 629 -30.98 14.70 -5.35
N ARG A 630 -31.25 13.43 -5.01
CA ARG A 630 -30.63 12.78 -3.85
C ARG A 630 -29.14 12.68 -4.18
N ALA A 631 -28.32 13.55 -3.60
CA ALA A 631 -26.88 13.52 -3.81
C ALA A 631 -26.34 12.21 -3.23
N PHE A 632 -25.58 11.46 -4.03
CA PHE A 632 -24.87 10.27 -3.57
C PHE A 632 -23.98 10.65 -2.37
N ASN A 633 -24.27 10.09 -1.20
CA ASN A 633 -23.48 10.33 0.00
C ASN A 633 -22.37 9.27 0.07
N VAL A 634 -21.22 9.61 -0.52
CA VAL A 634 -20.02 8.78 -0.58
C VAL A 634 -19.65 8.22 0.80
N GLN A 635 -19.74 9.04 1.86
CA GLN A 635 -19.33 8.66 3.21
C GLN A 635 -20.22 7.57 3.81
N THR A 636 -21.54 7.69 3.61
CA THR A 636 -22.52 6.68 4.03
C THR A 636 -22.30 5.38 3.28
N PHE A 637 -22.10 5.47 1.96
CA PHE A 637 -21.82 4.32 1.11
C PHE A 637 -20.54 3.58 1.52
N ILE A 638 -19.44 4.32 1.75
CA ILE A 638 -18.15 3.74 2.18
C ILE A 638 -18.30 2.96 3.49
N ARG A 639 -19.03 3.52 4.47
CA ARG A 639 -19.27 2.84 5.75
C ARG A 639 -20.03 1.53 5.54
N ASP A 640 -21.16 1.60 4.85
CA ASP A 640 -22.05 0.46 4.66
C ASP A 640 -21.35 -0.66 3.83
N VAL A 641 -20.52 -0.29 2.85
CA VAL A 641 -19.72 -1.27 2.08
C VAL A 641 -18.55 -1.83 2.89
N SER A 642 -17.89 -1.02 3.73
CA SER A 642 -16.78 -1.50 4.56
C SER A 642 -17.21 -2.57 5.56
N GLU A 643 -18.41 -2.45 6.12
CA GLU A 643 -19.01 -3.46 7.01
C GLU A 643 -19.29 -4.77 6.26
N ASN A 644 -19.88 -4.68 5.07
CA ASN A 644 -20.24 -5.84 4.25
C ASN A 644 -19.04 -6.58 3.62
N LEU A 645 -17.93 -5.88 3.37
CA LEU A 645 -16.72 -6.47 2.81
C LEU A 645 -15.82 -7.16 3.86
N CYS A 646 -16.22 -7.16 5.14
CA CYS A 646 -15.44 -7.67 6.27
C CYS A 646 -14.02 -7.11 6.31
N VAL A 647 -13.83 -5.85 5.87
CA VAL A 647 -12.53 -5.17 5.92
C VAL A 647 -12.31 -4.71 7.36
N THR A 648 -11.89 -5.63 8.23
CA THR A 648 -11.58 -5.45 9.67
C THR A 648 -12.39 -4.35 10.36
N THR A 649 -13.68 -4.60 10.62
CA THR A 649 -14.39 -3.99 11.76
C THR A 649 -14.80 -5.12 12.71
N PRO A 650 -14.34 -5.16 13.95
CA PRO A 650 -15.06 -5.82 15.02
C PRO A 650 -16.02 -4.79 15.63
N ALA A 651 -17.25 -4.78 15.13
CA ALA A 651 -18.38 -4.17 15.83
C ALA A 651 -19.67 -4.91 15.50
N ALA A 652 -19.63 -6.25 15.50
CA ALA A 652 -20.87 -7.00 15.70
C ALA A 652 -21.16 -6.98 17.20
N ARG A 653 -22.17 -6.21 17.62
CA ARG A 653 -22.88 -6.49 18.87
C ARG A 653 -23.45 -7.90 18.73
N LEU A 654 -22.90 -8.85 19.48
CA LEU A 654 -23.50 -10.16 19.63
C LEU A 654 -24.59 -10.06 20.70
N ASP A 655 -25.84 -10.22 20.28
CA ASP A 655 -26.87 -10.71 21.19
C ASP A 655 -26.48 -12.15 21.57
N THR A 656 -26.29 -12.35 22.87
CA THR A 656 -25.92 -13.61 23.50
C THR A 656 -27.01 -14.66 23.31
N GLU A 657 -26.70 -15.75 22.61
CA GLU A 657 -27.17 -17.11 22.89
C GLU A 657 -26.13 -18.11 22.38
N GLN A 658 -25.37 -18.71 23.30
CA GLN A 658 -24.34 -19.72 23.02
C GLN A 658 -24.99 -21.10 22.78
N SER A 659 -24.49 -21.83 21.78
CA SER A 659 -24.50 -23.30 21.79
C SER A 659 -23.07 -23.81 21.56
N SER A 660 -22.61 -24.66 22.46
CA SER A 660 -21.28 -25.24 22.53
C SER A 660 -21.29 -26.60 21.84
N ASP A 661 -20.90 -26.72 20.56
CA ASP A 661 -20.74 -28.03 19.90
C ASP A 661 -19.80 -28.01 18.66
N THR A 662 -18.99 -26.98 18.45
CA THR A 662 -18.26 -26.80 17.16
C THR A 662 -16.77 -27.18 17.18
N VAL A 663 -16.26 -27.80 18.25
CA VAL A 663 -14.82 -28.13 18.34
C VAL A 663 -14.49 -29.55 17.83
N ASP A 664 -15.44 -30.48 17.81
CA ASP A 664 -15.17 -31.87 17.38
C ASP A 664 -15.11 -32.04 15.84
N SER A 665 -15.84 -31.23 15.08
CA SER A 665 -15.98 -31.42 13.63
C SER A 665 -14.71 -31.15 12.80
N ALA A 666 -13.75 -30.38 13.32
CA ALA A 666 -12.52 -30.03 12.58
C ALA A 666 -11.44 -31.12 12.67
N TRP A 667 -11.46 -31.93 13.73
CA TRP A 667 -10.52 -33.03 13.95
C TRP A 667 -10.95 -34.31 13.23
N ASP A 668 -12.25 -34.57 13.14
CA ASP A 668 -12.77 -35.72 12.40
C ASP A 668 -12.47 -35.62 10.89
N ALA A 669 -12.55 -34.41 10.32
CA ALA A 669 -12.21 -34.15 8.91
C ALA A 669 -10.72 -34.37 8.58
N PHE A 670 -9.83 -34.30 9.58
CA PHE A 670 -8.41 -34.61 9.43
C PHE A 670 -8.14 -36.12 9.47
N MET A 671 -8.89 -36.87 10.29
CA MET A 671 -8.74 -38.33 10.41
C MET A 671 -9.24 -39.07 9.16
N ASP A 672 -10.22 -38.52 8.45
CA ASP A 672 -10.76 -39.07 7.19
C ASP A 672 -9.77 -38.98 6.00
N LEU A 673 -8.65 -38.26 6.14
CA LEU A 673 -7.63 -38.09 5.09
C LEU A 673 -6.45 -39.08 5.20
N LEU A 674 -6.43 -39.96 6.20
CA LEU A 674 -5.37 -40.94 6.41
C LEU A 674 -5.67 -42.28 5.70
N PRO A 675 -4.66 -42.96 5.10
CA PRO A 675 -4.88 -44.26 4.44
C PRO A 675 -5.31 -45.34 5.44
N PRO A 676 -6.27 -46.24 5.10
CA PRO A 676 -6.86 -47.22 6.04
C PRO A 676 -5.93 -48.37 6.51
N GLN A 677 -4.62 -48.27 6.30
CA GLN A 677 -3.65 -49.33 6.65
C GLN A 677 -2.65 -48.94 7.74
N THR A 678 -2.73 -47.74 8.32
CA THR A 678 -1.98 -47.43 9.54
C THR A 678 -2.83 -47.83 10.74
N GLY A 679 -2.61 -49.05 11.26
CA GLY A 679 -3.33 -49.62 12.40
C GLY A 679 -3.09 -48.89 13.72
N PHE A 680 -3.63 -47.68 13.85
CA PHE A 680 -3.77 -46.94 15.08
C PHE A 680 -5.24 -46.93 15.50
N ASP A 681 -5.57 -47.78 16.47
CA ASP A 681 -6.91 -47.83 17.04
C ASP A 681 -7.08 -46.65 18.03
N GLY A 682 -8.12 -45.84 17.82
CA GLY A 682 -8.33 -44.54 18.51
C GLY A 682 -8.44 -44.61 20.03
N GLN A 683 -8.62 -45.81 20.59
CA GLN A 683 -8.69 -46.05 22.03
C GLN A 683 -7.31 -45.90 22.72
N PHE A 684 -6.21 -46.18 22.02
CA PHE A 684 -4.87 -46.21 22.63
C PHE A 684 -4.31 -44.80 22.94
N LEU A 685 -4.69 -43.79 22.15
CA LEU A 685 -4.23 -42.40 22.34
C LEU A 685 -5.07 -41.63 23.36
N ALA A 686 -6.36 -41.97 23.52
CA ALA A 686 -7.22 -41.40 24.56
C ALA A 686 -6.74 -41.79 25.97
N ASP A 687 -6.26 -43.02 26.16
CA ASP A 687 -5.76 -43.51 27.45
C ASP A 687 -4.42 -42.86 27.85
N ILE A 688 -3.55 -42.53 26.87
CA ILE A 688 -2.28 -41.82 27.12
C ILE A 688 -2.54 -40.37 27.55
N PHE A 689 -3.53 -39.69 26.94
CA PHE A 689 -3.89 -38.33 27.33
C PHE A 689 -4.61 -38.27 28.68
N SER A 690 -5.44 -39.26 29.02
CA SER A 690 -6.10 -39.35 30.33
C SER A 690 -5.13 -39.57 31.50
N GLN A 691 -4.05 -40.33 31.28
CA GLN A 691 -3.06 -40.60 32.33
C GLN A 691 -2.12 -39.43 32.57
N THR A 692 -1.86 -38.59 31.56
CA THR A 692 -0.92 -37.47 31.67
C THR A 692 -1.56 -36.23 32.33
N VAL A 693 -2.87 -36.06 32.22
CA VAL A 693 -3.61 -34.95 32.87
C VAL A 693 -3.88 -35.22 34.37
N SER A 694 -3.79 -36.47 34.82
CA SER A 694 -4.08 -36.84 36.21
C SER A 694 -2.87 -36.73 37.15
N THR A 695 -1.64 -36.59 36.63
CA THR A 695 -0.40 -36.57 37.42
C THR A 695 0.19 -35.17 37.67
N GLU A 696 -0.29 -34.11 37.00
CA GLU A 696 0.21 -32.74 37.21
C GLU A 696 -0.71 -31.82 38.05
N LEU A 697 -1.84 -32.33 38.56
CA LEU A 697 -2.79 -31.55 39.36
C LEU A 697 -2.80 -31.83 40.88
N ASN A 698 -1.87 -32.64 41.40
CA ASN A 698 -1.85 -33.03 42.83
C ASN A 698 -0.55 -32.68 43.60
N HIS A 699 0.26 -31.73 43.14
CA HIS A 699 1.50 -31.36 43.85
C HIS A 699 1.72 -29.84 44.04
N VAL A 700 0.69 -29.09 44.44
CA VAL A 700 0.88 -27.81 45.15
C VAL A 700 -0.28 -27.62 46.13
N TYR A 701 -0.22 -28.19 47.34
CA TYR A 701 -0.83 -27.68 48.59
C TYR A 701 -0.49 -28.67 49.75
N PHE A 702 0.03 -28.15 50.88
CA PHE A 702 0.46 -28.82 52.14
C PHE A 702 1.87 -29.46 52.15
N THR A 703 2.82 -29.17 53.05
CA THR A 703 2.96 -28.21 54.18
C THR A 703 4.43 -28.21 54.65
N ASP A 704 4.88 -27.13 55.30
CA ASP A 704 6.06 -27.09 56.17
C ASP A 704 6.12 -28.28 57.15
N MET A 705 7.24 -29.03 57.12
CA MET A 705 8.04 -29.45 58.28
C MET A 705 9.37 -30.06 57.83
#